data_AF-A0A3M1T5F6-F1
#
_entry.id   AF-A0A3M1T5F6-F1
#
_cell.length_a   1.000
_cell.length_b   1.000
_cell.length_c   1.000
_cell.angle_alpha   90.00
_cell.angle_beta   90.00
_cell.angle_gamma   90.00
#
_symmetry.space_group_name_H-M   'P 1'
#
loop_
_entity.id
_entity.type
_entity.pdbx_description
1 polymer ?
#
loop_
_entity_poly.entity_id
_entity_poly.type
_entity_poly.pdbx_seq_one_letter_code
_entity_poly.pdbx_strand_id
1 'polypeptide(L)'
;MRSLFLAAGLALASLGPAYADLHLVPNPGGALAGKTVVFSPGHGKMLDAGRWRYQRGVNFGLREDIHTNEIFILYLQRYLAGAGARVASCRERSFQEHEVIVRLGGPGASETGVWTASTSAPDDYGGDGYRWAATAGSTTATATFRPDLPAAGRYPVYVWYTASANRARDARYVVHHAGGRTVVRIDQSAWGGGWVFLGEFFFRAGTAGKVVLENRSTEAGKVVVADAVRFGGGVGPSGEPRWREGAKSFLTYKGYPAANGEVTIRPVYGRTLAGGSTSAWRDDYRYLALHTNGGGGTGISGFSYSNGRTASWGSNGPAHYPAGLAAASDRFRDLVQAQVLADVRALYRPAWRDRGTHRMNFGELRESRNMPSTLLELGFHDQADDAALLADAGFRHDAARAIYKAILRSFLGAAAVVTPLPPARLRVENLGGGEVRVSWVPTPDPLEPSAQATAFKVYTSRDGRGFDNGRRVNGTSTVLRGYAPGERVFVRVAGLNAGGEGLCSRVLGAQVGDGGGKLLCVDGFDRRYRHTHDNWRGLWTHDYAVEHLLALGAAEPQAPIDSAENEAVASGDLALADYECVDWLLGRESSVDRTFDPTEQRLVEAYLRGGGALLASGTEVAWDLEAKGGGLAFLHDVLGAAYVRDDAGTRSLRLAAGSPLRGPVGTLRLHDGTQGYDAAYPDVLRPQARGARAALAWEASGAPAAAVARETPYRVLLCGFPLESVRSDAARAELAREALAFLLPAGRTPPPAPAGPVAGGGSRGSPTPGSGGPPSTPPASATPGATTPTTTAPGATASGGSGASGSSAGAAPSPTGLGPGGGSGGSCALAGGAGDEPADGGAWLLLLLLALLGCRRHARRRSGPGAPAPIPRPQPSKAGEEASPQLFLSTPSGTGTG
;
A
#
# COMPACT_ATOMS: atom_id res chain seq x y z
N MET A 1 47.35 -2.30 24.39
CA MET A 1 46.26 -1.34 24.70
C MET A 1 45.18 -1.62 23.66
N ARG A 2 43.99 -2.14 23.99
CA ARG A 2 42.88 -1.50 24.74
C ARG A 2 42.38 -0.20 24.09
N SER A 3 41.33 -0.38 23.28
CA SER A 3 40.16 0.50 23.10
C SER A 3 40.34 1.98 22.74
N LEU A 4 39.71 2.41 21.64
CA LEU A 4 38.68 3.47 21.70
C LEU A 4 37.71 3.37 20.50
N PHE A 5 36.41 3.43 20.81
CA PHE A 5 35.22 3.57 19.95
C PHE A 5 35.01 2.74 18.67
N LEU A 6 33.93 1.95 18.72
CA LEU A 6 33.15 1.48 17.58
C LEU A 6 32.71 2.66 16.68
N ALA A 7 32.81 2.49 15.37
CA ALA A 7 31.81 3.09 14.49
C ALA A 7 30.48 2.35 14.70
N ALA A 8 29.38 3.08 14.89
CA ALA A 8 28.06 2.47 15.02
C ALA A 8 27.71 1.73 13.71
N GLY A 9 27.19 0.51 13.83
CA GLY A 9 26.93 -0.32 12.66
C GLY A 9 25.88 0.29 11.73
N LEU A 10 26.19 0.40 10.43
CA LEU A 10 25.19 0.62 9.39
C LEU A 10 24.40 -0.69 9.16
N ALA A 11 23.62 -1.07 10.17
CA ALA A 11 22.49 -1.98 10.04
C ALA A 11 21.21 -1.15 9.80
N LEU A 12 21.27 -0.21 8.84
CA LEU A 12 20.07 0.33 8.21
C LEU A 12 19.59 -0.68 7.16
N ALA A 13 19.17 -1.85 7.65
CA ALA A 13 18.24 -2.72 6.93
C ALA A 13 16.97 -1.89 6.72
N SER A 14 16.89 -1.25 5.55
CA SER A 14 15.83 -0.29 5.25
C SER A 14 14.59 -1.04 4.75
N LEU A 15 13.99 -1.78 5.69
CA LEU A 15 12.74 -2.51 5.53
C LEU A 15 11.74 -1.67 4.74
N GLY A 16 11.46 -2.12 3.52
CA GLY A 16 10.46 -1.51 2.67
C GLY A 16 9.09 -1.64 3.34
N PRO A 17 8.28 -0.57 3.41
CA PRO A 17 6.96 -0.65 4.03
C PRO A 17 6.05 -1.54 3.20
N ALA A 18 5.72 -2.71 3.74
CA ALA A 18 4.65 -3.56 3.24
C ALA A 18 3.27 -2.92 3.45
N TYR A 19 2.28 -3.34 2.69
CA TYR A 19 1.09 -2.53 2.42
C TYR A 19 -0.13 -2.90 3.26
N ALA A 20 0.10 -3.30 4.51
CA ALA A 20 -0.96 -3.72 5.41
C ALA A 20 -1.80 -2.49 5.88
N ASP A 21 -2.85 -2.25 5.11
CA ASP A 21 -3.61 -1.01 4.98
C ASP A 21 -4.38 -0.52 6.22
N LEU A 22 -4.40 0.80 6.46
CA LEU A 22 -5.48 1.42 7.24
C LEU A 22 -6.82 1.19 6.49
N HIS A 23 -7.98 1.25 7.16
CA HIS A 23 -9.28 1.24 6.44
C HIS A 23 -9.55 2.54 5.64
N LEU A 24 -8.52 3.38 5.44
CA LEU A 24 -8.55 4.75 4.90
C LEU A 24 -9.61 5.70 5.49
N VAL A 25 -10.21 5.34 6.64
CA VAL A 25 -11.05 6.21 7.46
C VAL A 25 -10.14 7.25 8.14
N PRO A 26 -10.43 8.56 8.05
CA PRO A 26 -9.63 9.58 8.72
C PRO A 26 -9.59 9.37 10.24
N ASN A 27 -8.39 9.35 10.82
CA ASN A 27 -8.19 9.21 12.27
C ASN A 27 -8.54 10.53 13.00
N PRO A 28 -9.63 10.62 13.78
CA PRO A 28 -10.04 11.88 14.41
C PRO A 28 -9.10 12.34 15.54
N GLY A 29 -8.14 11.51 15.97
CA GLY A 29 -7.12 11.84 16.96
C GLY A 29 -5.74 12.16 16.41
N GLY A 30 -5.56 12.22 15.08
CA GLY A 30 -4.28 12.59 14.46
C GLY A 30 -4.05 14.11 14.36
N ALA A 31 -2.80 14.54 14.16
CA ALA A 31 -2.41 15.96 14.18
C ALA A 31 -3.03 16.80 13.04
N LEU A 32 -3.52 16.18 11.97
CA LEU A 32 -4.25 16.81 10.87
C LEU A 32 -5.77 16.68 11.00
N ALA A 33 -6.30 16.29 12.16
CA ALA A 33 -7.74 16.30 12.43
C ALA A 33 -8.36 17.66 12.10
N GLY A 34 -9.47 17.65 11.37
CA GLY A 34 -10.16 18.86 10.88
C GLY A 34 -9.49 19.57 9.70
N LYS A 35 -8.31 19.14 9.24
CA LYS A 35 -7.66 19.67 8.02
C LYS A 35 -8.11 18.91 6.78
N THR A 36 -8.22 19.58 5.63
CA THR A 36 -8.47 18.97 4.32
C THR A 36 -7.27 19.12 3.40
N VAL A 37 -6.89 18.04 2.72
CA VAL A 37 -5.89 18.06 1.65
C VAL A 37 -6.56 17.67 0.34
N VAL A 38 -6.44 18.52 -0.67
CA VAL A 38 -6.85 18.23 -2.05
C VAL A 38 -5.61 17.84 -2.83
N PHE A 39 -5.55 16.57 -3.26
CA PHE A 39 -4.45 16.04 -4.06
C PHE A 39 -4.83 15.94 -5.54
N SER A 40 -3.87 16.29 -6.40
CA SER A 40 -3.99 16.17 -7.86
C SER A 40 -2.79 15.39 -8.41
N PRO A 41 -2.95 14.15 -8.86
CA PRO A 41 -1.90 13.47 -9.62
C PRO A 41 -1.82 14.02 -11.04
N GLY A 42 -0.74 13.66 -11.76
CA GLY A 42 -0.51 13.98 -13.16
C GLY A 42 -1.63 13.54 -14.11
N HIS A 43 -1.46 13.77 -15.41
CA HIS A 43 -2.59 14.00 -16.31
C HIS A 43 -3.54 12.81 -16.49
N GLY A 44 -3.03 11.57 -16.59
CA GLY A 44 -3.84 10.37 -16.81
C GLY A 44 -4.19 10.12 -18.29
N LYS A 45 -5.06 9.14 -18.56
CA LYS A 45 -5.64 8.93 -19.89
C LYS A 45 -6.79 9.91 -20.11
N MET A 46 -6.62 10.84 -21.02
CA MET A 46 -7.54 11.96 -21.27
C MET A 46 -8.29 11.76 -22.59
N LEU A 47 -9.50 12.31 -22.71
CA LEU A 47 -10.21 12.40 -23.98
C LEU A 47 -9.80 13.69 -24.70
N ASP A 48 -9.21 13.55 -25.88
CA ASP A 48 -8.58 14.65 -26.62
C ASP A 48 -8.84 14.46 -28.13
N ALA A 49 -9.40 15.49 -28.79
CA ALA A 49 -9.92 15.40 -30.16
C ALA A 49 -10.79 14.16 -30.43
N GLY A 50 -11.60 13.74 -29.44
CA GLY A 50 -12.45 12.55 -29.52
C GLY A 50 -11.74 11.20 -29.36
N ARG A 51 -10.43 11.20 -29.06
CA ARG A 51 -9.62 9.97 -28.87
C ARG A 51 -9.03 9.92 -27.47
N TRP A 52 -8.99 8.74 -26.87
CA TRP A 52 -8.39 8.54 -25.55
C TRP A 52 -6.87 8.41 -25.65
N ARG A 53 -6.12 9.37 -25.11
CA ARG A 53 -4.64 9.35 -25.09
C ARG A 53 -4.06 9.76 -23.75
N TYR A 54 -2.90 9.20 -23.44
CA TYR A 54 -2.00 9.71 -22.41
C TYR A 54 -1.34 11.01 -22.90
N GLN A 55 -0.93 11.89 -21.98
CA GLN A 55 -0.18 13.10 -22.35
C GLN A 55 1.27 12.76 -22.70
N ARG A 56 1.87 11.82 -21.94
CA ARG A 56 3.27 11.42 -22.13
C ARG A 56 3.39 10.07 -22.81
N GLY A 57 4.48 9.92 -23.56
CA GLY A 57 4.98 8.63 -24.03
C GLY A 57 5.49 7.75 -22.89
N VAL A 58 6.12 6.64 -23.25
CA VAL A 58 6.81 5.75 -22.29
C VAL A 58 8.30 5.99 -22.41
N ASN A 59 8.95 6.40 -21.34
CA ASN A 59 10.40 6.67 -21.29
C ASN A 59 11.01 5.84 -20.16
N PHE A 60 12.06 5.07 -20.44
CA PHE A 60 12.71 4.16 -19.48
C PHE A 60 11.74 3.19 -18.76
N GLY A 61 10.61 2.86 -19.40
CA GLY A 61 9.53 2.05 -18.83
C GLY A 61 8.50 2.82 -18.01
N LEU A 62 8.70 4.11 -17.71
CA LEU A 62 7.80 4.97 -16.96
C LEU A 62 6.79 5.71 -17.85
N ARG A 63 5.67 6.15 -17.22
CA ARG A 63 4.74 7.15 -17.75
C ARG A 63 4.28 8.09 -16.62
N GLU A 64 4.45 9.41 -16.78
CA GLU A 64 4.00 10.45 -15.80
C GLU A 64 2.55 10.23 -15.35
N ASP A 65 1.69 9.97 -16.33
CA ASP A 65 0.24 9.88 -16.21
C ASP A 65 -0.26 8.75 -15.31
N ILE A 66 0.59 7.79 -14.97
CA ILE A 66 0.26 6.61 -14.16
C ILE A 66 0.93 6.69 -12.78
N HIS A 67 2.27 6.70 -12.74
CA HIS A 67 3.00 6.48 -11.48
C HIS A 67 2.77 7.58 -10.44
N THR A 68 2.47 8.81 -10.85
CA THR A 68 2.12 9.92 -9.94
C THR A 68 0.83 9.66 -9.15
N ASN A 69 -0.14 8.91 -9.71
CA ASN A 69 -1.33 8.46 -8.96
C ASN A 69 -1.00 7.23 -8.10
N GLU A 70 -0.10 6.34 -8.53
CA GLU A 70 0.34 5.22 -7.69
C GLU A 70 0.98 5.67 -6.38
N ILE A 71 1.87 6.68 -6.38
CA ILE A 71 2.48 7.17 -5.12
C ILE A 71 1.39 7.74 -4.17
N PHE A 72 0.31 8.28 -4.72
CA PHE A 72 -0.83 8.72 -3.93
C PHE A 72 -1.63 7.57 -3.34
N ILE A 73 -1.97 6.56 -4.16
CA ILE A 73 -2.79 5.41 -3.78
C ILE A 73 -2.07 4.55 -2.73
N LEU A 74 -0.79 4.26 -2.96
CA LEU A 74 0.05 3.37 -2.16
C LEU A 74 0.56 4.00 -0.86
N TYR A 75 0.81 5.32 -0.84
CA TYR A 75 1.51 5.97 0.28
C TYR A 75 0.80 7.23 0.79
N LEU A 76 0.68 8.27 -0.03
CA LEU A 76 0.40 9.61 0.47
C LEU A 76 -1.01 9.72 1.08
N GLN A 77 -2.02 9.07 0.51
CA GLN A 77 -3.35 9.07 1.12
C GLN A 77 -3.41 8.33 2.46
N ARG A 78 -2.58 7.29 2.65
CA ARG A 78 -2.50 6.49 3.89
C ARG A 78 -1.86 7.29 5.01
N TYR A 79 -0.71 7.94 4.74
CA TYR A 79 -0.07 8.85 5.70
C TYR A 79 -0.98 10.01 6.12
N LEU A 80 -1.64 10.65 5.15
CA LEU A 80 -2.54 11.77 5.44
C LEU A 80 -3.78 11.33 6.25
N ALA A 81 -4.39 10.19 5.93
CA ALA A 81 -5.55 9.67 6.67
C ALA A 81 -5.19 9.16 8.08
N GLY A 82 -4.04 8.49 8.24
CA GLY A 82 -3.50 8.04 9.54
C GLY A 82 -3.12 9.20 10.47
N ALA A 83 -2.61 10.29 9.89
CA ALA A 83 -2.42 11.58 10.56
C ALA A 83 -3.73 12.38 10.75
N GLY A 84 -4.88 11.89 10.29
CA GLY A 84 -6.21 12.46 10.57
C GLY A 84 -6.76 13.47 9.55
N ALA A 85 -6.05 13.72 8.45
CA ALA A 85 -6.51 14.63 7.41
C ALA A 85 -7.70 14.05 6.62
N ARG A 86 -8.65 14.91 6.24
CA ARG A 86 -9.62 14.58 5.20
C ARG A 86 -8.96 14.70 3.83
N VAL A 87 -8.71 13.56 3.17
CA VAL A 87 -8.07 13.52 1.86
C VAL A 87 -9.11 13.53 0.74
N ALA A 88 -9.05 14.52 -0.15
CA ALA A 88 -9.73 14.55 -1.44
C ALA A 88 -8.74 14.27 -2.58
N SER A 89 -9.22 13.65 -3.66
CA SER A 89 -8.43 13.37 -4.88
C SER A 89 -9.16 13.85 -6.12
N CYS A 90 -8.40 14.33 -7.10
CA CYS A 90 -8.86 14.70 -8.44
C CYS A 90 -8.89 13.53 -9.45
N ARG A 91 -8.42 12.33 -9.06
CA ARG A 91 -8.53 11.06 -9.83
C ARG A 91 -8.96 9.92 -8.89
N GLU A 92 -9.43 8.79 -9.45
CA GLU A 92 -9.79 7.61 -8.63
C GLU A 92 -8.57 7.08 -7.85
N ARG A 93 -8.82 6.59 -6.64
CA ARG A 93 -7.85 6.41 -5.55
C ARG A 93 -7.66 4.96 -5.10
N SER A 94 -8.12 4.01 -5.90
CA SER A 94 -7.97 2.58 -5.67
C SER A 94 -7.73 1.88 -7.00
N PHE A 95 -7.01 0.76 -6.96
CA PHE A 95 -6.81 -0.11 -8.11
C PHE A 95 -8.03 -0.99 -8.43
N GLN A 96 -9.08 -0.98 -7.60
CA GLN A 96 -10.25 -1.85 -7.74
C GLN A 96 -11.08 -1.55 -9.01
N GLU A 97 -11.03 -2.47 -9.97
CA GLU A 97 -11.69 -2.40 -11.28
C GLU A 97 -13.19 -2.74 -11.24
N HIS A 98 -13.63 -3.56 -10.28
CA HIS A 98 -15.04 -3.87 -10.10
C HIS A 98 -15.79 -2.68 -9.49
N GLU A 99 -17.09 -2.61 -9.79
CA GLU A 99 -17.99 -1.58 -9.29
C GLU A 99 -19.39 -2.15 -9.08
N VAL A 100 -19.99 -1.84 -7.94
CA VAL A 100 -21.41 -2.08 -7.65
C VAL A 100 -21.99 -0.83 -6.99
N ILE A 101 -23.09 -0.32 -7.54
CA ILE A 101 -23.83 0.82 -6.99
C ILE A 101 -25.18 0.30 -6.49
N VAL A 102 -25.47 0.51 -5.21
CA VAL A 102 -26.74 0.19 -4.58
C VAL A 102 -27.50 1.49 -4.35
N ARG A 103 -28.57 1.72 -5.13
CA ARG A 103 -29.51 2.83 -4.94
C ARG A 103 -30.60 2.42 -3.94
N LEU A 104 -31.00 3.31 -3.05
CA LEU A 104 -32.15 3.13 -2.19
C LEU A 104 -33.45 3.03 -3.01
N GLY A 105 -34.31 2.08 -2.66
CA GLY A 105 -35.45 1.66 -3.49
C GLY A 105 -35.09 0.69 -4.62
N GLY A 106 -33.80 0.48 -4.91
CA GLY A 106 -33.31 -0.51 -5.88
C GLY A 106 -32.93 -1.86 -5.25
N PRO A 107 -32.53 -2.85 -6.07
CA PRO A 107 -32.04 -4.15 -5.58
C PRO A 107 -30.90 -4.01 -4.58
N GLY A 108 -30.91 -4.84 -3.53
CA GLY A 108 -29.90 -4.82 -2.47
C GLY A 108 -30.09 -3.72 -1.41
N ALA A 109 -31.01 -2.77 -1.60
CA ALA A 109 -31.36 -1.78 -0.58
C ALA A 109 -32.55 -2.22 0.29
N SER A 110 -32.57 -1.81 1.56
CA SER A 110 -33.75 -1.95 2.44
C SER A 110 -33.77 -0.92 3.57
N GLU A 111 -34.98 -0.58 4.03
CA GLU A 111 -35.23 0.42 5.09
C GLU A 111 -35.85 -0.25 6.33
N THR A 112 -35.57 0.29 7.51
CA THR A 112 -36.27 -0.02 8.77
C THR A 112 -36.52 1.26 9.57
N GLY A 113 -37.58 1.29 10.37
CA GLY A 113 -38.06 2.51 11.01
C GLY A 113 -38.78 3.44 10.03
N VAL A 114 -38.98 4.70 10.42
CA VAL A 114 -39.70 5.69 9.60
C VAL A 114 -38.73 6.44 8.70
N TRP A 115 -38.91 6.29 7.39
CA TRP A 115 -38.22 7.04 6.34
C TRP A 115 -39.24 7.73 5.42
N THR A 116 -38.97 8.97 5.05
CA THR A 116 -39.84 9.81 4.22
C THR A 116 -39.13 10.15 2.90
N ALA A 117 -39.82 9.99 1.77
CA ALA A 117 -39.30 10.36 0.45
C ALA A 117 -39.26 11.88 0.25
N SER A 118 -38.30 12.39 -0.52
CA SER A 118 -38.29 13.78 -0.96
C SER A 118 -37.46 14.00 -2.23
N THR A 119 -37.91 14.95 -3.04
CA THR A 119 -37.23 15.49 -4.24
C THR A 119 -36.89 16.99 -4.05
N SER A 120 -36.97 17.50 -2.81
CA SER A 120 -36.84 18.94 -2.50
C SER A 120 -35.42 19.51 -2.63
N ALA A 121 -34.42 18.65 -2.83
CA ALA A 121 -33.04 19.02 -3.12
C ALA A 121 -32.63 18.30 -4.42
N PRO A 122 -32.18 19.02 -5.46
CA PRO A 122 -32.01 18.49 -6.82
C PRO A 122 -30.65 17.80 -7.04
N ASP A 123 -29.92 17.54 -5.95
CA ASP A 123 -28.59 16.94 -5.94
C ASP A 123 -28.62 15.46 -5.54
N ASP A 124 -29.76 14.78 -5.68
CA ASP A 124 -29.87 13.33 -5.47
C ASP A 124 -29.24 12.52 -6.60
N TYR A 125 -28.89 11.27 -6.32
CA TYR A 125 -28.27 10.40 -7.31
C TYR A 125 -29.29 10.08 -8.42
N GLY A 126 -29.05 10.52 -9.65
CA GLY A 126 -29.86 10.13 -10.82
C GLY A 126 -31.26 10.74 -10.95
N GLY A 127 -31.80 11.44 -9.95
CA GLY A 127 -33.02 12.26 -10.07
C GLY A 127 -34.35 11.61 -9.66
N ASP A 128 -34.34 10.39 -9.12
CA ASP A 128 -35.56 9.73 -8.59
C ASP A 128 -35.89 10.14 -7.14
N GLY A 129 -35.07 11.01 -6.53
CA GLY A 129 -35.21 11.50 -5.16
C GLY A 129 -34.51 10.64 -4.11
N TYR A 130 -34.54 11.16 -2.88
CA TYR A 130 -33.85 10.61 -1.71
C TYR A 130 -34.82 10.27 -0.56
N ARG A 131 -34.32 9.59 0.48
CA ARG A 131 -35.05 9.28 1.71
C ARG A 131 -34.44 10.02 2.89
N TRP A 132 -35.25 10.44 3.86
CA TRP A 132 -34.77 11.03 5.11
C TRP A 132 -35.45 10.45 6.34
N ALA A 133 -34.72 10.42 7.46
CA ALA A 133 -35.23 10.05 8.78
C ALA A 133 -34.78 11.08 9.82
N ALA A 134 -35.64 11.34 10.81
CA ALA A 134 -35.32 12.24 11.92
C ALA A 134 -34.20 11.63 12.80
N THR A 135 -33.28 12.48 13.28
CA THR A 135 -32.20 12.07 14.19
C THR A 135 -32.72 11.63 15.56
N ALA A 136 -32.15 10.57 16.12
CA ALA A 136 -32.41 10.09 17.47
C ALA A 136 -31.11 9.77 18.24
N GLY A 137 -31.15 9.78 19.57
CA GLY A 137 -29.96 9.45 20.41
C GLY A 137 -29.58 7.96 20.40
N SER A 138 -30.55 7.10 20.05
CA SER A 138 -30.40 5.68 19.76
C SER A 138 -30.84 5.38 18.32
N THR A 139 -30.47 4.21 17.82
CA THR A 139 -30.81 3.80 16.44
C THR A 139 -32.27 3.34 16.38
N THR A 140 -33.15 4.14 15.77
CA THR A 140 -34.58 3.82 15.61
C THR A 140 -35.01 3.67 14.15
N ALA A 141 -34.18 4.11 13.21
CA ALA A 141 -34.34 3.89 11.77
C ALA A 141 -32.98 3.59 11.12
N THR A 142 -32.96 2.68 10.13
CA THR A 142 -31.76 2.40 9.33
C THR A 142 -32.07 2.23 7.86
N ALA A 143 -31.10 2.59 7.01
CA ALA A 143 -31.09 2.27 5.58
C ALA A 143 -29.88 1.37 5.29
N THR A 144 -30.13 0.16 4.79
CA THR A 144 -29.13 -0.86 4.47
C THR A 144 -28.89 -0.90 2.97
N PHE A 145 -27.61 -0.97 2.58
CA PHE A 145 -27.14 -1.07 1.20
C PHE A 145 -26.23 -2.31 1.08
N ARG A 146 -26.73 -3.37 0.45
CA ARG A 146 -26.05 -4.66 0.30
C ARG A 146 -25.73 -4.90 -1.18
N PRO A 147 -24.46 -4.76 -1.62
CA PRO A 147 -24.05 -5.09 -2.97
C PRO A 147 -24.03 -6.62 -3.17
N ASP A 148 -23.95 -7.05 -4.42
CA ASP A 148 -23.50 -8.40 -4.79
C ASP A 148 -22.14 -8.28 -5.47
N LEU A 149 -21.05 -8.58 -4.76
CA LEU A 149 -19.69 -8.27 -5.22
C LEU A 149 -19.14 -9.42 -6.09
N PRO A 150 -18.67 -9.15 -7.32
CA PRO A 150 -18.27 -10.21 -8.27
C PRO A 150 -16.97 -10.94 -7.86
N ALA A 151 -16.15 -10.33 -7.01
CA ALA A 151 -14.89 -10.89 -6.52
C ALA A 151 -14.61 -10.46 -5.08
N ALA A 152 -13.81 -11.25 -4.36
CA ALA A 152 -13.19 -10.80 -3.11
C ALA A 152 -12.07 -9.80 -3.42
N GLY A 153 -11.88 -8.80 -2.56
CA GLY A 153 -10.89 -7.75 -2.80
C GLY A 153 -11.05 -6.54 -1.88
N ARG A 154 -10.09 -5.61 -1.97
CA ARG A 154 -10.23 -4.26 -1.41
C ARG A 154 -11.23 -3.48 -2.28
N TYR A 155 -12.22 -2.84 -1.69
CA TYR A 155 -13.13 -1.93 -2.38
C TYR A 155 -13.14 -0.58 -1.64
N PRO A 156 -12.90 0.55 -2.34
CA PRO A 156 -13.23 1.86 -1.81
C PRO A 156 -14.75 1.99 -1.74
N VAL A 157 -15.26 2.52 -0.62
CA VAL A 157 -16.69 2.70 -0.38
C VAL A 157 -17.02 4.18 -0.41
N TYR A 158 -18.01 4.53 -1.23
CA TYR A 158 -18.51 5.90 -1.38
C TYR A 158 -20.01 5.96 -1.12
N VAL A 159 -20.47 7.12 -0.65
CA VAL A 159 -21.90 7.45 -0.46
C VAL A 159 -22.26 8.67 -1.29
N TRP A 160 -23.52 8.73 -1.72
CA TRP A 160 -24.18 9.92 -2.25
C TRP A 160 -25.28 10.35 -1.28
N TYR A 161 -25.54 11.65 -1.17
CA TYR A 161 -26.62 12.24 -0.38
C TYR A 161 -26.86 13.70 -0.79
N THR A 162 -28.04 14.23 -0.45
CA THR A 162 -28.39 15.64 -0.69
C THR A 162 -28.00 16.54 0.49
N ALA A 163 -27.14 17.53 0.25
CA ALA A 163 -26.57 18.36 1.32
C ALA A 163 -27.44 19.57 1.70
N SER A 164 -27.60 19.81 3.00
CA SER A 164 -28.38 20.95 3.51
C SER A 164 -28.08 21.28 4.97
N ALA A 165 -28.33 22.52 5.40
CA ALA A 165 -28.08 22.98 6.77
C ALA A 165 -28.91 22.25 7.85
N ASN A 166 -29.98 21.53 7.47
CA ASN A 166 -30.79 20.71 8.38
C ASN A 166 -30.36 19.23 8.45
N ARG A 167 -29.33 18.81 7.70
CA ARG A 167 -28.76 17.46 7.83
C ARG A 167 -27.87 17.36 9.07
N ALA A 168 -27.69 16.15 9.59
CA ALA A 168 -26.81 15.85 10.72
C ALA A 168 -25.32 15.87 10.32
N ARG A 169 -24.47 16.46 11.17
CA ARG A 169 -23.02 16.54 10.94
C ARG A 169 -22.22 15.31 11.35
N ASP A 170 -22.82 14.40 12.11
CA ASP A 170 -22.19 13.16 12.60
C ASP A 170 -22.79 11.90 11.95
N ALA A 171 -23.51 12.04 10.83
CA ALA A 171 -24.34 11.02 10.19
C ALA A 171 -23.60 9.67 10.06
N ARG A 172 -24.23 8.62 10.59
CA ARG A 172 -23.52 7.44 11.08
C ARG A 172 -23.65 6.25 10.13
N TYR A 173 -22.57 5.96 9.43
CA TYR A 173 -22.45 4.78 8.57
C TYR A 173 -21.71 3.64 9.30
N VAL A 174 -22.21 2.42 9.13
CA VAL A 174 -21.56 1.17 9.57
C VAL A 174 -21.24 0.34 8.35
N VAL A 175 -19.95 0.17 8.07
CA VAL A 175 -19.47 -0.73 7.01
C VAL A 175 -19.27 -2.12 7.60
N HIS A 176 -19.98 -3.11 7.08
CA HIS A 176 -19.80 -4.53 7.37
C HIS A 176 -18.88 -5.12 6.28
N HIS A 177 -17.68 -5.53 6.67
CA HIS A 177 -16.61 -6.02 5.78
C HIS A 177 -16.04 -7.34 6.32
N ALA A 178 -15.09 -7.96 5.61
CA ALA A 178 -14.61 -9.30 5.96
C ALA A 178 -13.94 -9.38 7.35
N GLY A 179 -13.35 -8.29 7.82
CA GLY A 179 -12.76 -8.17 9.16
C GLY A 179 -13.72 -7.68 10.25
N GLY A 180 -15.02 -7.49 9.94
CA GLY A 180 -16.04 -7.16 10.93
C GLY A 180 -16.85 -5.91 10.59
N ARG A 181 -16.84 -4.92 11.50
CA ARG A 181 -17.69 -3.71 11.42
C ARG A 181 -16.89 -2.46 11.73
N THR A 182 -16.74 -1.55 10.77
CA THR A 182 -16.14 -0.23 10.98
C THR A 182 -17.23 0.85 11.03
N VAL A 183 -17.00 1.86 11.85
CA VAL A 183 -17.88 3.03 12.00
C VAL A 183 -17.25 4.22 11.32
N VAL A 184 -18.02 4.86 10.43
CA VAL A 184 -17.65 6.12 9.76
C VAL A 184 -18.73 7.16 10.06
N ARG A 185 -18.32 8.40 10.28
CA ARG A 185 -19.22 9.55 10.47
C ARG A 185 -18.95 10.57 9.37
N ILE A 186 -20.02 11.08 8.76
CA ILE A 186 -19.94 12.04 7.66
C ILE A 186 -20.78 13.26 8.00
N ASP A 187 -20.26 14.44 7.69
CA ASP A 187 -21.02 15.68 7.72
C ASP A 187 -21.91 15.78 6.48
N GLN A 188 -23.20 15.48 6.63
CA GLN A 188 -24.18 15.58 5.54
C GLN A 188 -24.63 17.03 5.27
N SER A 189 -24.18 18.02 6.05
CA SER A 189 -24.53 19.43 5.81
C SER A 189 -23.71 20.09 4.68
N ALA A 190 -22.70 19.39 4.16
CA ALA A 190 -21.87 19.79 3.02
C ALA A 190 -21.46 18.57 2.17
N TRP A 191 -20.84 18.83 1.01
CA TRP A 191 -20.23 17.81 0.12
C TRP A 191 -21.16 16.79 -0.55
N GLY A 192 -22.48 16.94 -0.41
CA GLY A 192 -23.49 16.22 -1.19
C GLY A 192 -23.49 16.61 -2.67
N GLY A 193 -24.37 15.98 -3.45
CA GLY A 193 -24.38 16.12 -4.92
C GLY A 193 -23.19 15.45 -5.60
N GLY A 194 -22.56 14.46 -4.95
CA GLY A 194 -21.40 13.77 -5.47
C GLY A 194 -20.95 12.61 -4.59
N TRP A 195 -20.02 11.80 -5.11
CA TRP A 195 -19.50 10.62 -4.41
C TRP A 195 -18.51 11.00 -3.30
N VAL A 196 -18.94 10.87 -2.05
CA VAL A 196 -18.18 11.11 -0.81
C VAL A 196 -17.59 9.79 -0.28
N PHE A 197 -16.28 9.76 -0.03
CA PHE A 197 -15.56 8.55 0.40
C PHE A 197 -15.74 8.26 1.89
N LEU A 198 -16.03 7.00 2.24
CA LEU A 198 -16.06 6.51 3.63
C LEU A 198 -14.72 5.91 4.09
N GLY A 199 -14.05 5.17 3.20
CA GLY A 199 -12.89 4.32 3.52
C GLY A 199 -12.68 3.24 2.45
N GLU A 200 -11.64 2.44 2.60
CA GLU A 200 -11.36 1.26 1.76
C GLU A 200 -11.29 0.01 2.65
N PHE A 201 -12.00 -1.05 2.25
CA PHE A 201 -12.22 -2.23 3.09
C PHE A 201 -12.08 -3.51 2.26
N PHE A 202 -11.58 -4.59 2.85
CA PHE A 202 -11.60 -5.90 2.20
C PHE A 202 -12.96 -6.58 2.36
N PHE A 203 -13.56 -6.96 1.24
CA PHE A 203 -14.81 -7.70 1.18
C PHE A 203 -14.57 -9.08 0.54
N ARG A 204 -15.41 -10.05 0.88
CA ARG A 204 -15.54 -11.30 0.15
C ARG A 204 -16.56 -11.12 -0.99
N ALA A 205 -16.48 -11.97 -2.01
CA ALA A 205 -17.48 -12.01 -3.08
C ALA A 205 -18.89 -12.29 -2.52
N GLY A 206 -19.91 -11.99 -3.32
CA GLY A 206 -21.31 -12.16 -2.95
C GLY A 206 -21.86 -11.02 -2.07
N THR A 207 -22.93 -11.32 -1.35
CA THR A 207 -23.77 -10.33 -0.65
C THR A 207 -23.50 -10.19 0.86
N ALA A 208 -22.39 -10.75 1.36
CA ALA A 208 -22.05 -10.72 2.80
C ALA A 208 -21.71 -9.30 3.30
N GLY A 209 -21.03 -8.52 2.46
CA GLY A 209 -20.72 -7.11 2.72
C GLY A 209 -21.96 -6.22 2.68
N LYS A 210 -21.95 -5.11 3.43
CA LYS A 210 -22.98 -4.06 3.34
C LYS A 210 -22.54 -2.75 4.00
N VAL A 211 -23.22 -1.66 3.67
CA VAL A 211 -23.24 -0.42 4.46
C VAL A 211 -24.61 -0.28 5.13
N VAL A 212 -24.65 0.22 6.35
CA VAL A 212 -25.89 0.59 7.06
C VAL A 212 -25.76 2.03 7.56
N LEU A 213 -26.64 2.92 7.10
CA LEU A 213 -26.82 4.25 7.70
C LEU A 213 -27.79 4.13 8.87
N GLU A 214 -27.39 4.61 10.03
CA GLU A 214 -28.22 4.70 11.24
C GLU A 214 -28.68 6.16 11.45
N ASN A 215 -29.94 6.39 11.82
CA ASN A 215 -30.43 7.73 12.23
C ASN A 215 -29.89 8.19 13.60
N ARG A 216 -28.98 7.42 14.20
CA ARG A 216 -28.37 7.70 15.49
C ARG A 216 -27.35 8.84 15.37
N SER A 217 -27.65 9.97 16.01
CA SER A 217 -26.89 11.21 15.95
C SER A 217 -26.81 11.89 17.32
N THR A 218 -25.79 12.72 17.54
CA THR A 218 -25.73 13.64 18.69
C THR A 218 -26.37 15.01 18.43
N GLU A 219 -26.72 15.36 17.18
CA GLU A 219 -27.43 16.60 16.86
C GLU A 219 -28.95 16.36 16.84
N ALA A 220 -29.66 16.86 17.87
CA ALA A 220 -31.12 16.80 17.92
C ALA A 220 -31.78 17.78 16.92
N GLY A 221 -32.99 17.43 16.45
CA GLY A 221 -33.74 18.27 15.51
C GLY A 221 -33.19 18.32 14.07
N LYS A 222 -32.30 17.39 13.73
CA LYS A 222 -31.74 17.22 12.38
C LYS A 222 -32.40 16.04 11.65
N VAL A 223 -31.98 15.82 10.41
CA VAL A 223 -32.29 14.60 9.64
C VAL A 223 -31.02 13.93 9.13
N VAL A 224 -31.05 12.61 8.97
CA VAL A 224 -30.11 11.89 8.09
C VAL A 224 -30.76 11.65 6.74
N VAL A 225 -29.98 11.67 5.67
CA VAL A 225 -30.40 11.33 4.30
C VAL A 225 -29.75 10.05 3.81
N ALA A 226 -30.54 9.22 3.13
CA ALA A 226 -30.12 7.99 2.48
C ALA A 226 -30.50 8.05 0.99
N ASP A 227 -29.57 7.63 0.12
CA ASP A 227 -29.72 7.77 -1.34
C ASP A 227 -28.97 6.65 -2.09
N ALA A 228 -27.64 6.71 -2.24
CA ALA A 228 -26.88 5.67 -2.93
C ALA A 228 -25.51 5.36 -2.28
N VAL A 229 -25.03 4.14 -2.49
CA VAL A 229 -23.70 3.67 -2.04
C VAL A 229 -22.97 2.96 -3.18
N ARG A 230 -21.73 3.36 -3.46
CA ARG A 230 -20.83 2.69 -4.41
C ARG A 230 -19.77 1.87 -3.67
N PHE A 231 -19.55 0.65 -4.14
CA PHE A 231 -18.44 -0.20 -3.77
C PHE A 231 -17.56 -0.37 -5.00
N GLY A 232 -16.34 0.16 -5.02
CA GLY A 232 -15.41 -0.01 -6.12
C GLY A 232 -14.87 1.28 -6.77
N GLY A 233 -13.74 1.13 -7.46
CA GLY A 233 -13.11 2.18 -8.27
C GLY A 233 -13.53 2.16 -9.75
N GLY A 234 -13.95 1.00 -10.25
CA GLY A 234 -14.61 0.81 -11.55
C GLY A 234 -13.69 0.90 -12.78
N VAL A 235 -14.30 0.61 -13.93
CA VAL A 235 -13.79 0.95 -15.26
C VAL A 235 -14.38 2.30 -15.69
N GLY A 236 -13.63 3.10 -16.44
CA GLY A 236 -14.08 4.38 -16.98
C GLY A 236 -14.37 4.36 -18.50
N PRO A 237 -14.94 5.44 -19.06
CA PRO A 237 -15.29 5.54 -20.48
C PRO A 237 -14.12 5.44 -21.48
N SER A 238 -12.87 5.37 -21.01
CA SER A 238 -11.68 5.06 -21.82
C SER A 238 -11.38 3.57 -21.99
N GLY A 239 -12.18 2.70 -21.36
CA GLY A 239 -11.97 1.25 -21.28
C GLY A 239 -10.91 0.82 -20.26
N GLU A 240 -10.26 1.76 -19.56
CA GLU A 240 -9.27 1.48 -18.52
C GLU A 240 -9.90 1.35 -17.12
N PRO A 241 -9.21 0.69 -16.17
CA PRO A 241 -9.40 0.92 -14.74
C PRO A 241 -9.39 2.42 -14.43
N ARG A 242 -10.41 2.94 -13.74
CA ARG A 242 -10.70 4.39 -13.69
C ARG A 242 -9.61 5.24 -13.03
N TRP A 243 -8.77 4.64 -12.20
CA TRP A 243 -7.59 5.31 -11.61
C TRP A 243 -6.53 5.71 -12.65
N ARG A 244 -6.52 5.07 -13.83
CA ARG A 244 -5.65 5.45 -14.97
C ARG A 244 -6.19 6.66 -15.74
N GLU A 245 -7.46 7.03 -15.58
CA GLU A 245 -8.09 8.13 -16.32
C GLU A 245 -7.75 9.52 -15.78
N GLY A 246 -7.94 10.53 -16.64
CA GLY A 246 -7.81 11.94 -16.32
C GLY A 246 -8.89 12.49 -15.39
N ALA A 247 -8.62 13.68 -14.86
CA ALA A 247 -9.41 14.30 -13.81
C ALA A 247 -10.79 14.75 -14.27
N LYS A 248 -10.98 15.19 -15.53
CA LYS A 248 -12.30 15.56 -16.04
C LYS A 248 -13.26 14.39 -16.05
N SER A 249 -12.80 13.23 -16.54
CA SER A 249 -13.61 12.01 -16.61
C SER A 249 -13.97 11.52 -15.22
N PHE A 250 -12.98 11.40 -14.32
CA PHE A 250 -13.22 10.99 -12.94
C PHE A 250 -14.12 11.98 -12.17
N LEU A 251 -13.84 13.28 -12.22
CA LEU A 251 -14.61 14.28 -11.46
C LEU A 251 -16.03 14.42 -11.99
N THR A 252 -16.25 14.30 -13.30
CA THR A 252 -17.61 14.25 -13.88
C THR A 252 -18.37 13.03 -13.36
N TYR A 253 -17.75 11.85 -13.39
CA TYR A 253 -18.32 10.64 -12.79
C TYR A 253 -18.51 10.76 -11.26
N LYS A 254 -17.73 11.61 -10.57
CA LYS A 254 -17.89 11.94 -9.15
C LYS A 254 -19.09 12.85 -8.84
N GLY A 255 -19.80 13.35 -9.86
CA GLY A 255 -20.88 14.33 -9.73
C GLY A 255 -20.46 15.80 -9.95
N TYR A 256 -19.19 16.07 -10.24
CA TYR A 256 -18.71 17.43 -10.42
C TYR A 256 -18.93 17.95 -11.85
N PRO A 257 -19.46 19.17 -12.07
CA PRO A 257 -19.79 19.65 -13.41
C PRO A 257 -18.62 19.65 -14.42
N ALA A 258 -18.84 19.04 -15.58
CA ALA A 258 -17.88 18.91 -16.69
C ALA A 258 -17.49 20.23 -17.41
N ALA A 259 -17.84 21.38 -16.82
CA ALA A 259 -17.76 22.73 -17.40
C ALA A 259 -16.32 23.27 -17.57
N ASN A 260 -15.29 22.54 -17.12
CA ASN A 260 -13.90 22.96 -17.15
C ASN A 260 -13.05 22.11 -18.11
N GLY A 261 -11.87 22.63 -18.47
CA GLY A 261 -10.83 21.85 -19.14
C GLY A 261 -10.16 20.86 -18.20
N GLU A 262 -9.57 19.80 -18.74
CA GLU A 262 -8.91 18.71 -18.02
C GLU A 262 -7.91 19.19 -16.95
N VAL A 263 -7.13 20.22 -17.23
CA VAL A 263 -6.16 20.80 -16.27
C VAL A 263 -6.82 21.78 -15.30
N THR A 264 -7.80 22.59 -15.72
CA THR A 264 -8.42 23.60 -14.82
C THR A 264 -9.48 23.04 -13.89
N ILE A 265 -10.09 21.89 -14.20
CA ILE A 265 -11.12 21.27 -13.36
C ILE A 265 -10.57 20.84 -11.98
N ARG A 266 -9.28 20.50 -11.90
CA ARG A 266 -8.59 20.03 -10.69
C ARG A 266 -8.54 21.11 -9.58
N PRO A 267 -7.97 22.31 -9.80
CA PRO A 267 -8.01 23.39 -8.81
C PRO A 267 -9.41 24.00 -8.64
N VAL A 268 -10.26 23.99 -9.67
CA VAL A 268 -11.65 24.46 -9.56
C VAL A 268 -12.49 23.54 -8.64
N TYR A 269 -12.29 22.22 -8.72
CA TYR A 269 -12.87 21.26 -7.78
C TYR A 269 -12.39 21.51 -6.35
N GLY A 270 -11.08 21.70 -6.15
CA GLY A 270 -10.53 22.05 -4.84
C GLY A 270 -11.06 23.39 -4.30
N ARG A 271 -11.26 24.39 -5.16
CA ARG A 271 -11.90 25.67 -4.79
C ARG A 271 -13.35 25.46 -4.32
N THR A 272 -14.13 24.61 -4.99
CA THR A 272 -15.47 24.22 -4.52
C THR A 272 -15.38 23.50 -3.18
N LEU A 273 -14.42 22.58 -3.00
CA LEU A 273 -14.17 21.92 -1.70
C LEU A 273 -13.77 22.90 -0.59
N ALA A 274 -13.15 24.04 -0.90
CA ALA A 274 -12.87 25.11 0.06
C ALA A 274 -14.04 26.10 0.24
N GLY A 275 -15.24 25.80 -0.28
CA GLY A 275 -16.45 26.61 -0.12
C GLY A 275 -16.65 27.70 -1.18
N GLY A 276 -15.97 27.59 -2.34
CA GLY A 276 -16.26 28.37 -3.54
C GLY A 276 -15.82 29.85 -3.54
N SER A 277 -15.59 30.46 -2.38
CA SER A 277 -15.16 31.87 -2.26
C SER A 277 -13.92 32.20 -3.10
N THR A 278 -13.83 33.46 -3.52
CA THR A 278 -12.68 34.05 -4.22
C THR A 278 -12.16 35.33 -3.56
N SER A 279 -12.87 35.84 -2.53
CA SER A 279 -12.51 37.01 -1.74
C SER A 279 -11.83 36.66 -0.41
N ALA A 280 -12.02 35.43 0.08
CA ALA A 280 -11.38 34.89 1.29
C ALA A 280 -10.77 33.52 1.00
N TRP A 281 -9.82 33.10 1.84
CA TRP A 281 -9.14 31.81 1.74
C TRP A 281 -9.20 31.04 3.07
N ARG A 282 -9.03 29.71 3.00
CA ARG A 282 -9.15 28.78 4.12
C ARG A 282 -7.79 28.19 4.50
N ASP A 283 -7.38 28.39 5.75
CA ASP A 283 -6.13 27.81 6.26
C ASP A 283 -6.26 26.36 6.73
N ASP A 284 -7.48 25.83 6.84
CA ASP A 284 -7.72 24.40 7.03
C ASP A 284 -7.62 23.57 5.73
N TYR A 285 -7.25 24.20 4.61
CA TYR A 285 -7.09 23.55 3.29
C TYR A 285 -5.66 23.67 2.75
N ARG A 286 -5.20 22.65 2.02
CA ARG A 286 -4.01 22.70 1.14
C ARG A 286 -4.30 21.98 -0.17
N TYR A 287 -3.76 22.49 -1.27
CA TYR A 287 -3.83 21.87 -2.60
C TYR A 287 -2.44 21.49 -3.10
N LEU A 288 -2.20 20.21 -3.40
CA LEU A 288 -0.92 19.75 -3.92
C LEU A 288 -1.11 18.97 -5.21
N ALA A 289 -0.45 19.42 -6.27
CA ALA A 289 -0.30 18.67 -7.52
C ALA A 289 1.06 17.96 -7.58
N LEU A 290 1.10 16.72 -8.08
CA LEU A 290 2.32 15.92 -8.21
C LEU A 290 2.53 15.45 -9.66
N HIS A 291 3.66 15.87 -10.23
CA HIS A 291 4.07 15.63 -11.60
C HIS A 291 5.52 15.11 -11.67
N THR A 292 5.93 14.71 -12.87
CA THR A 292 7.34 14.50 -13.21
C THR A 292 7.65 15.12 -14.56
N ASN A 293 8.84 15.68 -14.67
CA ASN A 293 9.18 16.64 -15.70
C ASN A 293 9.74 15.92 -16.95
N GLY A 294 9.82 16.67 -18.05
CA GLY A 294 10.38 16.21 -19.32
C GLY A 294 11.09 17.36 -20.06
N GLY A 295 11.91 17.01 -21.04
CA GLY A 295 12.80 17.94 -21.75
C GLY A 295 14.28 17.77 -21.38
N GLY A 296 14.72 16.55 -21.00
CA GLY A 296 16.15 16.23 -20.82
C GLY A 296 16.82 16.92 -19.63
N GLY A 297 16.07 17.18 -18.55
CA GLY A 297 16.60 17.71 -17.29
C GLY A 297 16.98 16.62 -16.28
N THR A 298 17.22 17.03 -15.04
CA THR A 298 17.35 16.15 -13.86
C THR A 298 16.99 16.95 -12.61
N GLY A 299 16.40 16.31 -11.61
CA GLY A 299 16.11 16.86 -10.30
C GLY A 299 14.77 17.59 -10.14
N ILE A 300 14.55 18.10 -8.93
CA ILE A 300 13.27 18.58 -8.40
C ILE A 300 12.92 20.00 -8.87
N SER A 301 11.62 20.34 -8.95
CA SER A 301 11.15 21.73 -9.13
C SER A 301 9.76 21.94 -8.49
N GLY A 302 9.59 22.96 -7.66
CA GLY A 302 8.34 23.33 -7.01
C GLY A 302 7.78 24.64 -7.56
N PHE A 303 6.46 24.71 -7.70
CA PHE A 303 5.76 25.82 -8.35
C PHE A 303 4.56 26.29 -7.53
N SER A 304 4.49 27.58 -7.25
CA SER A 304 3.29 28.26 -6.74
C SER A 304 2.59 28.99 -7.89
N TYR A 305 1.32 29.35 -7.70
CA TYR A 305 0.58 30.13 -8.69
C TYR A 305 1.14 31.55 -8.83
N SER A 306 0.92 32.18 -9.98
CA SER A 306 1.13 33.62 -10.14
C SER A 306 0.26 34.23 -11.25
N ASN A 307 0.12 35.56 -11.20
CA ASN A 307 -0.51 36.42 -12.22
C ASN A 307 0.44 36.79 -13.39
N GLY A 308 1.68 36.31 -13.35
CA GLY A 308 2.69 36.46 -14.40
C GLY A 308 3.84 35.49 -14.16
N ARG A 309 4.48 34.98 -15.21
CA ARG A 309 5.62 34.07 -15.05
C ARG A 309 6.83 34.84 -14.51
N THR A 310 7.85 34.13 -14.03
CA THR A 310 9.17 34.75 -13.78
C THR A 310 9.73 35.36 -15.06
N ALA A 311 10.60 36.37 -14.92
CA ALA A 311 11.03 37.25 -16.02
C ALA A 311 11.54 36.51 -17.28
N SER A 312 12.14 35.33 -17.11
CA SER A 312 12.62 34.46 -18.18
C SER A 312 11.54 33.90 -19.11
N TRP A 313 10.23 34.07 -18.82
CA TRP A 313 9.15 33.40 -19.56
C TRP A 313 7.90 34.26 -19.90
N GLY A 314 7.80 35.53 -19.51
CA GLY A 314 6.78 36.49 -20.01
C GLY A 314 5.44 36.61 -19.24
N SER A 315 4.68 37.69 -19.55
CA SER A 315 3.42 38.11 -18.89
C SER A 315 2.19 37.93 -19.85
N ASN A 316 0.91 38.15 -19.52
CA ASN A 316 0.18 39.11 -18.65
C ASN A 316 -1.09 38.50 -18.01
N GLY A 317 -1.71 39.20 -17.04
CA GLY A 317 -3.13 39.04 -16.69
C GLY A 317 -3.49 39.23 -15.20
N PRO A 318 -4.35 40.21 -14.80
CA PRO A 318 -4.67 40.47 -13.39
C PRO A 318 -5.74 39.49 -12.84
N ALA A 319 -5.29 38.36 -12.31
CA ALA A 319 -6.09 37.61 -11.34
C ALA A 319 -5.91 38.24 -9.94
N HIS A 320 -6.97 38.83 -9.39
CA HIS A 320 -7.01 39.23 -7.99
C HIS A 320 -7.26 38.01 -7.10
N TYR A 321 -6.48 37.91 -6.01
CA TYR A 321 -6.54 36.86 -5.01
C TYR A 321 -6.75 37.49 -3.62
N PRO A 322 -7.30 36.73 -2.65
CA PRO A 322 -7.35 37.16 -1.24
C PRO A 322 -5.96 37.58 -0.73
N ALA A 323 -5.91 38.61 0.10
CA ALA A 323 -4.67 39.12 0.66
C ALA A 323 -3.90 38.02 1.42
N GLY A 324 -2.58 37.97 1.22
CA GLY A 324 -1.69 36.98 1.82
C GLY A 324 -1.70 35.57 1.20
N LEU A 325 -2.70 35.19 0.38
CA LEU A 325 -2.82 33.82 -0.17
C LEU A 325 -1.62 33.42 -1.05
N ALA A 326 -1.10 34.35 -1.86
CA ALA A 326 0.06 34.08 -2.71
C ALA A 326 1.29 33.74 -1.85
N ALA A 327 1.56 34.54 -0.81
CA ALA A 327 2.65 34.28 0.13
C ALA A 327 2.45 33.00 0.95
N ALA A 328 1.20 32.59 1.23
CA ALA A 328 0.92 31.30 1.85
C ALA A 328 1.22 30.12 0.89
N SER A 329 0.91 30.28 -0.41
CA SER A 329 1.23 29.30 -1.45
C SER A 329 2.73 29.20 -1.72
N ASP A 330 3.46 30.33 -1.73
CA ASP A 330 4.92 30.35 -1.82
C ASP A 330 5.55 29.61 -0.62
N ARG A 331 5.14 29.92 0.63
CA ARG A 331 5.63 29.19 1.82
C ARG A 331 5.34 27.69 1.75
N PHE A 332 4.16 27.28 1.27
CA PHE A 332 3.82 25.87 1.14
C PHE A 332 4.67 25.17 0.06
N ARG A 333 4.85 25.79 -1.10
CA ARG A 333 5.79 25.36 -2.16
C ARG A 333 7.21 25.18 -1.62
N ASP A 334 7.72 26.19 -0.92
CA ASP A 334 9.10 26.21 -0.42
C ASP A 334 9.33 25.12 0.65
N LEU A 335 8.35 24.89 1.54
CA LEU A 335 8.36 23.77 2.49
C LEU A 335 8.36 22.40 1.79
N VAL A 336 7.54 22.22 0.75
CA VAL A 336 7.46 20.96 -0.01
C VAL A 336 8.76 20.68 -0.76
N GLN A 337 9.31 21.67 -1.47
CA GLN A 337 10.59 21.48 -2.18
C GLN A 337 11.75 21.25 -1.20
N ALA A 338 11.85 22.02 -0.10
CA ALA A 338 12.93 21.86 0.87
C ALA A 338 12.91 20.49 1.56
N GLN A 339 11.74 19.99 1.99
CA GLN A 339 11.63 18.69 2.66
C GLN A 339 11.96 17.53 1.71
N VAL A 340 11.38 17.51 0.51
CA VAL A 340 11.62 16.43 -0.46
C VAL A 340 13.07 16.45 -0.95
N LEU A 341 13.65 17.63 -1.17
CA LEU A 341 15.06 17.76 -1.55
C LEU A 341 16.01 17.28 -0.43
N ALA A 342 15.71 17.58 0.83
CA ALA A 342 16.52 17.13 1.97
C ALA A 342 16.48 15.60 2.09
N ASP A 343 15.29 15.01 2.11
CA ASP A 343 15.09 13.56 2.26
C ASP A 343 15.74 12.79 1.09
N VAL A 344 15.52 13.22 -0.17
CA VAL A 344 16.11 12.58 -1.36
C VAL A 344 17.63 12.70 -1.39
N ARG A 345 18.20 13.81 -0.92
CA ARG A 345 19.67 13.97 -0.81
C ARG A 345 20.27 13.10 0.28
N ALA A 346 19.57 12.90 1.39
CA ALA A 346 20.04 12.07 2.50
C ALA A 346 19.99 10.56 2.18
N LEU A 347 18.97 10.10 1.44
CA LEU A 347 18.71 8.67 1.21
C LEU A 347 19.22 8.15 -0.14
N TYR A 348 19.15 8.94 -1.22
CA TYR A 348 19.30 8.42 -2.59
C TYR A 348 20.44 9.05 -3.39
N ARG A 349 20.52 10.38 -3.45
CA ARG A 349 21.54 11.09 -4.26
C ARG A 349 21.91 12.42 -3.59
N PRO A 350 23.03 12.53 -2.86
CA PRO A 350 23.45 13.80 -2.22
C PRO A 350 23.56 14.98 -3.21
N ALA A 351 23.89 14.69 -4.47
CA ALA A 351 23.92 15.64 -5.58
C ALA A 351 22.56 15.80 -6.33
N TRP A 352 21.42 15.39 -5.74
CA TRP A 352 20.10 15.58 -6.37
C TRP A 352 19.88 17.05 -6.69
N ARG A 353 19.61 17.33 -7.97
CA ARG A 353 19.67 18.70 -8.49
C ARG A 353 18.47 19.49 -7.99
N ASP A 354 18.77 20.57 -7.29
CA ASP A 354 17.79 21.63 -7.05
C ASP A 354 17.72 22.50 -8.30
N ARG A 355 16.51 22.79 -8.76
CA ARG A 355 16.24 23.69 -9.89
C ARG A 355 15.54 24.98 -9.44
N GLY A 356 15.50 25.22 -8.13
CA GLY A 356 14.86 26.38 -7.50
C GLY A 356 13.34 26.27 -7.44
N THR A 357 12.73 27.17 -6.69
CA THR A 357 11.28 27.28 -6.54
C THR A 357 10.75 28.40 -7.45
N HIS A 358 9.56 28.22 -8.02
CA HIS A 358 9.05 29.06 -9.12
C HIS A 358 7.64 29.58 -8.86
N ARG A 359 7.27 30.62 -9.62
CA ARG A 359 5.93 31.21 -9.70
C ARG A 359 5.45 31.12 -11.16
N MET A 360 4.38 30.37 -11.41
CA MET A 360 3.89 30.09 -12.77
C MET A 360 2.37 30.20 -12.90
N ASN A 361 1.93 30.65 -14.07
CA ASN A 361 0.51 30.64 -14.48
C ASN A 361 0.14 29.28 -15.10
N PHE A 362 0.25 28.21 -14.32
CA PHE A 362 -0.24 26.88 -14.72
C PHE A 362 -1.74 26.75 -14.49
N GLY A 363 -2.46 26.12 -15.43
CA GLY A 363 -3.90 25.85 -15.28
C GLY A 363 -4.23 25.02 -14.04
N GLU A 364 -3.27 24.20 -13.61
CA GLU A 364 -3.30 23.31 -12.44
C GLU A 364 -3.33 24.05 -11.09
N LEU A 365 -2.89 25.33 -11.07
CA LEU A 365 -2.79 26.14 -9.86
C LEU A 365 -3.60 27.44 -9.92
N ARG A 366 -3.79 28.02 -11.11
CA ARG A 366 -4.43 29.33 -11.34
C ARG A 366 -5.78 29.52 -10.63
N GLU A 367 -6.57 28.45 -10.52
CA GLU A 367 -7.94 28.54 -9.99
C GLU A 367 -8.10 28.19 -8.51
N SER A 368 -6.99 27.89 -7.81
CA SER A 368 -6.91 27.62 -6.36
C SER A 368 -7.04 28.90 -5.52
N ARG A 369 -8.05 29.72 -5.81
CA ARG A 369 -8.17 31.12 -5.34
C ARG A 369 -8.52 31.29 -3.86
N ASN A 370 -8.64 30.20 -3.09
CA ASN A 370 -9.07 30.20 -1.68
C ASN A 370 -8.36 29.16 -0.79
N MET A 371 -7.21 28.62 -1.21
CA MET A 371 -6.44 27.64 -0.44
C MET A 371 -4.96 27.68 -0.86
N PRO A 372 -3.97 27.60 0.06
CA PRO A 372 -2.56 27.58 -0.31
C PRO A 372 -2.25 26.37 -1.20
N SER A 373 -1.53 26.61 -2.30
CA SER A 373 -1.41 25.65 -3.39
C SER A 373 0.00 25.56 -3.97
N THR A 374 0.44 24.34 -4.29
CA THR A 374 1.71 24.08 -4.96
C THR A 374 1.61 22.92 -5.96
N LEU A 375 2.44 22.94 -6.98
CA LEU A 375 2.77 21.81 -7.84
C LEU A 375 4.21 21.38 -7.54
N LEU A 376 4.46 20.07 -7.55
CA LEU A 376 5.78 19.49 -7.41
C LEU A 376 6.12 18.64 -8.64
N GLU A 377 7.20 18.98 -9.33
CA GLU A 377 7.90 18.11 -10.27
C GLU A 377 8.97 17.34 -9.49
N LEU A 378 8.75 16.04 -9.26
CA LEU A 378 9.60 15.24 -8.36
C LEU A 378 10.99 14.92 -8.95
N GLY A 379 11.06 14.71 -10.26
CA GLY A 379 12.24 14.38 -11.05
C GLY A 379 11.87 14.28 -12.53
N PHE A 380 12.82 13.94 -13.41
CA PHE A 380 12.60 13.83 -14.86
C PHE A 380 12.29 12.39 -15.30
N HIS A 381 11.11 12.16 -15.88
CA HIS A 381 10.74 10.82 -16.37
C HIS A 381 11.42 10.48 -17.72
N ASP A 382 12.12 11.42 -18.34
CA ASP A 382 12.88 11.26 -19.59
C ASP A 382 14.42 11.35 -19.41
N GLN A 383 14.92 11.24 -18.18
CA GLN A 383 16.36 11.07 -17.88
C GLN A 383 16.56 9.75 -17.11
N ALA A 384 17.61 9.00 -17.44
CA ALA A 384 17.75 7.60 -17.03
C ALA A 384 17.95 7.37 -15.52
N ASP A 385 18.68 8.25 -14.82
CA ASP A 385 18.91 8.14 -13.37
C ASP A 385 17.64 8.53 -12.60
N ASP A 386 17.05 9.66 -12.98
CA ASP A 386 15.80 10.18 -12.41
C ASP A 386 14.67 9.17 -12.61
N ALA A 387 14.55 8.58 -13.80
CA ALA A 387 13.59 7.52 -14.10
C ALA A 387 13.88 6.20 -13.37
N ALA A 388 15.15 5.88 -13.07
CA ALA A 388 15.48 4.71 -12.26
C ALA A 388 14.99 4.87 -10.81
N LEU A 389 15.13 6.08 -10.22
CA LEU A 389 14.58 6.39 -8.90
C LEU A 389 13.05 6.49 -8.91
N LEU A 390 12.45 7.17 -9.89
CA LEU A 390 11.00 7.27 -10.04
C LEU A 390 10.31 5.90 -10.28
N ALA A 391 11.05 4.88 -10.69
CA ALA A 391 10.57 3.50 -10.78
C ALA A 391 10.62 2.73 -9.45
N ASP A 392 11.51 3.07 -8.51
CA ASP A 392 11.67 2.34 -7.25
C ASP A 392 10.45 2.53 -6.31
N ALA A 393 10.07 1.50 -5.57
CA ALA A 393 9.06 1.61 -4.52
C ALA A 393 9.57 2.35 -3.28
N GLY A 394 10.85 2.20 -2.92
CA GLY A 394 11.46 2.91 -1.80
C GLY A 394 11.48 4.42 -2.02
N PHE A 395 12.05 4.88 -3.13
CA PHE A 395 12.06 6.28 -3.50
C PHE A 395 10.64 6.89 -3.58
N ARG A 396 9.67 6.16 -4.17
CA ARG A 396 8.28 6.62 -4.23
C ARG A 396 7.61 6.68 -2.85
N HIS A 397 7.91 5.74 -1.95
CA HIS A 397 7.48 5.81 -0.54
C HIS A 397 8.08 7.03 0.17
N ASP A 398 9.40 7.20 0.10
CA ASP A 398 10.11 8.21 0.86
C ASP A 398 9.79 9.61 0.35
N ALA A 399 9.62 9.79 -0.97
CA ALA A 399 9.08 11.00 -1.55
C ALA A 399 7.66 11.30 -1.04
N ALA A 400 6.79 10.30 -0.93
CA ALA A 400 5.45 10.48 -0.37
C ALA A 400 5.48 10.81 1.13
N ARG A 401 6.38 10.19 1.91
CA ARG A 401 6.61 10.51 3.32
C ARG A 401 7.13 11.94 3.48
N ALA A 402 8.06 12.38 2.64
CA ALA A 402 8.57 13.75 2.60
C ALA A 402 7.47 14.78 2.23
N ILE A 403 6.64 14.48 1.23
CA ILE A 403 5.47 15.31 0.87
C ILE A 403 4.49 15.40 2.04
N TYR A 404 4.20 14.29 2.73
CA TYR A 404 3.40 14.28 3.96
C TYR A 404 4.01 15.16 5.06
N LYS A 405 5.31 15.00 5.37
CA LYS A 405 6.02 15.83 6.36
C LYS A 405 5.91 17.33 6.04
N ALA A 406 6.03 17.71 4.77
CA ALA A 406 5.86 19.09 4.34
C ALA A 406 4.40 19.60 4.47
N ILE A 407 3.40 18.80 4.10
CA ILE A 407 1.98 19.15 4.27
C ILE A 407 1.67 19.36 5.76
N LEU A 408 2.12 18.45 6.63
CA LEU A 408 1.98 18.53 8.08
C LEU A 408 2.59 19.83 8.62
N ARG A 409 3.85 20.10 8.28
CA ARG A 409 4.58 21.32 8.68
C ARG A 409 3.94 22.60 8.12
N SER A 410 3.27 22.53 6.96
CA SER A 410 2.54 23.66 6.40
C SER A 410 1.30 24.07 7.21
N PHE A 411 0.72 23.18 8.01
CA PHE A 411 -0.41 23.46 8.89
C PHE A 411 -0.01 23.75 10.34
N LEU A 412 1.09 23.16 10.82
CA LEU A 412 1.43 23.07 12.25
C LEU A 412 2.81 23.65 12.61
N GLY A 413 3.58 24.11 11.63
CA GLY A 413 4.96 24.59 11.82
C GLY A 413 5.99 23.46 11.93
N ALA A 414 7.27 23.84 12.11
CA ALA A 414 8.40 22.90 12.04
C ALA A 414 8.37 21.80 13.12
N ALA A 415 7.87 22.12 14.32
CA ALA A 415 7.79 21.24 15.48
C ALA A 415 6.63 20.22 15.45
N ALA A 416 5.98 20.05 14.29
CA ALA A 416 4.90 19.08 14.13
C ALA A 416 5.39 17.63 14.30
N VAL A 417 4.69 16.85 15.11
CA VAL A 417 5.00 15.43 15.34
C VAL A 417 4.54 14.61 14.13
N VAL A 418 5.49 13.94 13.49
CA VAL A 418 5.24 13.08 12.32
C VAL A 418 4.80 11.67 12.77
N THR A 419 3.98 10.98 11.99
CA THR A 419 3.58 9.60 12.32
C THR A 419 4.74 8.60 12.20
N PRO A 420 4.75 7.53 13.01
CA PRO A 420 5.82 6.54 12.98
C PRO A 420 5.93 5.80 11.64
N LEU A 421 7.11 5.20 11.43
CA LEU A 421 7.29 4.14 10.44
C LEU A 421 6.62 2.83 10.91
N PRO A 422 6.35 1.87 9.99
CA PRO A 422 5.99 0.52 10.35
C PRO A 422 6.91 -0.08 11.42
N PRO A 423 6.36 -0.78 12.44
CA PRO A 423 7.16 -1.67 13.29
C PRO A 423 7.82 -2.78 12.46
N ALA A 424 9.01 -3.19 12.90
CA ALA A 424 9.87 -4.18 12.26
C ALA A 424 10.15 -5.37 13.17
N ARG A 425 10.75 -6.43 12.61
CA ARG A 425 11.03 -7.72 13.28
C ARG A 425 9.78 -8.32 13.92
N LEU A 426 8.65 -8.22 13.23
CA LEU A 426 7.39 -8.80 13.64
C LEU A 426 7.53 -10.32 13.80
N ARG A 427 6.93 -10.84 14.86
CA ARG A 427 6.81 -12.27 15.17
C ARG A 427 5.40 -12.56 15.65
N VAL A 428 4.86 -13.71 15.24
CA VAL A 428 3.56 -14.22 15.66
C VAL A 428 3.75 -15.68 16.07
N GLU A 429 3.71 -15.93 17.38
CA GLU A 429 4.19 -17.16 18.01
C GLU A 429 3.05 -17.88 18.74
N ASN A 430 2.70 -19.12 18.34
CA ASN A 430 1.78 -19.96 19.10
C ASN A 430 2.42 -20.38 20.43
N LEU A 431 1.68 -20.22 21.52
CA LEU A 431 2.12 -20.61 22.88
C LEU A 431 1.43 -21.89 23.39
N GLY A 432 0.43 -22.40 22.66
CA GLY A 432 -0.54 -23.37 23.16
C GLY A 432 -1.59 -22.72 24.08
N GLY A 433 -2.53 -23.52 24.59
CA GLY A 433 -3.61 -23.08 25.47
C GLY A 433 -4.60 -22.09 24.83
N GLY A 434 -4.64 -22.03 23.49
CA GLY A 434 -5.39 -21.00 22.75
C GLY A 434 -4.78 -19.59 22.80
N GLU A 435 -3.47 -19.48 23.11
CA GLU A 435 -2.72 -18.22 23.20
C GLU A 435 -1.70 -18.03 22.06
N VAL A 436 -1.62 -16.81 21.54
CA VAL A 436 -0.65 -16.40 20.51
C VAL A 436 0.05 -15.12 20.96
N ARG A 437 1.38 -15.14 21.07
CA ARG A 437 2.19 -13.93 21.28
C ARG A 437 2.37 -13.21 19.96
N VAL A 438 2.31 -11.89 20.00
CA VAL A 438 2.72 -11.00 18.92
C VAL A 438 3.82 -10.12 19.48
N SER A 439 4.98 -10.04 18.80
CA SER A 439 6.15 -9.27 19.25
C SER A 439 6.73 -8.49 18.07
N TRP A 440 7.24 -7.28 18.31
CA TRP A 440 7.80 -6.40 17.27
C TRP A 440 8.78 -5.40 17.88
N VAL A 441 9.42 -4.58 17.03
CA VAL A 441 10.32 -3.50 17.44
C VAL A 441 9.92 -2.19 16.73
N PRO A 442 9.86 -1.04 17.43
CA PRO A 442 9.62 0.24 16.79
C PRO A 442 10.78 0.62 15.87
N THR A 443 10.46 0.92 14.61
CA THR A 443 11.44 1.39 13.62
C THR A 443 11.73 2.89 13.82
N PRO A 444 12.98 3.29 14.08
CA PRO A 444 13.35 4.69 14.15
C PRO A 444 13.38 5.32 12.75
N ASP A 445 12.89 6.54 12.60
CA ASP A 445 13.10 7.35 11.39
C ASP A 445 14.36 8.19 11.57
N PRO A 446 15.48 7.89 10.85
CA PRO A 446 16.73 8.63 11.00
C PRO A 446 16.65 10.07 10.49
N LEU A 447 15.63 10.41 9.69
CA LEU A 447 15.38 11.76 9.19
C LEU A 447 14.26 12.50 9.94
N GLU A 448 13.66 11.87 10.96
CA GLU A 448 12.53 12.44 11.68
C GLU A 448 12.47 11.97 13.14
N PRO A 449 13.28 12.57 14.04
CA PRO A 449 13.28 12.21 15.47
C PRO A 449 11.94 12.37 16.18
N SER A 450 10.97 13.11 15.61
CA SER A 450 9.60 13.20 16.15
C SER A 450 8.74 11.96 15.88
N ALA A 451 9.11 11.11 14.91
CA ALA A 451 8.33 9.94 14.49
C ALA A 451 8.43 8.73 15.43
N GLN A 452 8.87 8.91 16.68
CA GLN A 452 8.92 7.85 17.68
C GLN A 452 7.49 7.40 18.06
N ALA A 453 7.28 6.08 18.12
CA ALA A 453 6.01 5.50 18.57
C ALA A 453 5.93 5.52 20.10
N THR A 454 4.83 6.05 20.66
CA THR A 454 4.54 6.05 22.10
C THR A 454 3.51 4.98 22.50
N ALA A 455 2.90 4.34 21.52
CA ALA A 455 2.07 3.14 21.65
C ALA A 455 1.98 2.45 20.28
N PHE A 456 1.27 1.32 20.22
CA PHE A 456 1.01 0.58 19.00
C PHE A 456 -0.46 0.21 18.87
N LYS A 457 -0.82 -0.30 17.70
CA LYS A 457 -2.15 -0.82 17.40
C LYS A 457 -2.01 -2.14 16.66
N VAL A 458 -2.48 -3.21 17.29
CA VAL A 458 -2.43 -4.57 16.75
C VAL A 458 -3.77 -4.87 16.10
N TYR A 459 -3.75 -5.18 14.81
CA TYR A 459 -4.91 -5.57 14.02
C TYR A 459 -4.96 -7.08 13.85
N THR A 460 -6.15 -7.68 13.92
CA THR A 460 -6.34 -9.13 13.70
C THR A 460 -7.21 -9.45 12.49
N SER A 461 -6.94 -10.59 11.86
CA SER A 461 -7.71 -11.17 10.75
C SER A 461 -7.73 -12.71 10.85
N ARG A 462 -8.74 -13.34 10.23
CA ARG A 462 -8.85 -14.81 10.08
C ARG A 462 -8.49 -15.32 8.68
N ASP A 463 -8.27 -14.42 7.71
CA ASP A 463 -7.99 -14.77 6.30
C ASP A 463 -6.81 -13.98 5.70
N GLY A 464 -6.04 -13.28 6.54
CA GLY A 464 -4.90 -12.44 6.16
C GLY A 464 -5.25 -11.17 5.38
N ARG A 465 -6.52 -10.96 5.03
CA ARG A 465 -6.95 -9.95 4.05
C ARG A 465 -7.99 -8.98 4.64
N GLY A 466 -8.97 -9.51 5.38
CA GLY A 466 -9.97 -8.73 6.12
C GLY A 466 -9.59 -8.51 7.59
N PHE A 467 -9.15 -7.30 7.94
CA PHE A 467 -8.74 -6.92 9.29
C PHE A 467 -9.82 -6.18 10.09
N ASP A 468 -9.79 -6.35 11.42
CA ASP A 468 -10.61 -5.63 12.38
C ASP A 468 -10.30 -4.11 12.47
N ASN A 469 -10.83 -3.42 13.49
CA ASN A 469 -10.53 -1.99 13.73
C ASN A 469 -9.19 -1.73 14.46
N GLY A 470 -8.48 -2.79 14.87
CA GLY A 470 -7.27 -2.75 15.68
C GLY A 470 -7.49 -2.47 17.17
N ARG A 471 -6.62 -3.04 18.01
CA ARG A 471 -6.57 -2.82 19.47
C ARG A 471 -5.29 -2.08 19.85
N ARG A 472 -5.41 -1.00 20.65
CA ARG A 472 -4.27 -0.25 21.17
C ARG A 472 -3.48 -1.05 22.21
N VAL A 473 -2.15 -1.01 22.13
CA VAL A 473 -1.19 -1.70 23.01
C VAL A 473 -0.11 -0.70 23.45
N ASN A 474 0.33 -0.76 24.72
CA ASN A 474 1.30 0.18 25.29
C ASN A 474 2.77 -0.31 25.27
N GLY A 475 3.01 -1.59 24.98
CA GLY A 475 4.35 -2.18 24.88
C GLY A 475 4.61 -2.76 23.48
N THR A 476 5.79 -3.33 23.29
CA THR A 476 6.25 -3.94 22.02
C THR A 476 5.83 -5.40 21.83
N SER A 477 4.90 -5.88 22.65
CA SER A 477 4.32 -7.22 22.54
C SER A 477 2.91 -7.25 23.13
N THR A 478 2.10 -8.21 22.68
CA THR A 478 0.81 -8.56 23.29
C THR A 478 0.55 -10.06 23.16
N VAL A 479 -0.37 -10.59 23.97
CA VAL A 479 -0.86 -11.96 23.82
C VAL A 479 -2.33 -11.91 23.43
N LEU A 480 -2.64 -12.48 22.27
CA LEU A 480 -3.98 -12.74 21.77
C LEU A 480 -4.46 -14.09 22.34
N ARG A 481 -5.75 -14.24 22.63
CA ARG A 481 -6.29 -15.33 23.46
C ARG A 481 -7.66 -15.79 22.99
N GLY A 482 -7.97 -17.07 23.19
CA GLY A 482 -9.30 -17.65 22.97
C GLY A 482 -9.49 -18.25 21.58
N TYR A 483 -8.41 -18.68 20.93
CA TYR A 483 -8.43 -19.39 19.66
C TYR A 483 -8.52 -20.90 19.89
N ALA A 484 -9.18 -21.63 18.98
CA ALA A 484 -9.20 -23.09 19.01
C ALA A 484 -7.95 -23.70 18.34
N PRO A 485 -7.53 -24.94 18.66
CA PRO A 485 -6.55 -25.68 17.86
C PRO A 485 -6.98 -25.79 16.39
N GLY A 486 -6.05 -25.53 15.47
CA GLY A 486 -6.30 -25.38 14.04
C GLY A 486 -6.86 -24.02 13.60
N GLU A 487 -7.22 -23.13 14.53
CA GLU A 487 -7.59 -21.75 14.18
C GLU A 487 -6.35 -20.93 13.81
N ARG A 488 -6.48 -20.12 12.76
CA ARG A 488 -5.43 -19.21 12.27
C ARG A 488 -5.76 -17.76 12.61
N VAL A 489 -4.78 -17.05 13.13
CA VAL A 489 -4.83 -15.60 13.37
C VAL A 489 -3.71 -14.91 12.60
N PHE A 490 -4.10 -13.96 11.76
CA PHE A 490 -3.20 -13.09 11.01
C PHE A 490 -3.14 -11.73 11.68
N VAL A 491 -1.96 -11.13 11.72
CA VAL A 491 -1.64 -9.97 12.54
C VAL A 491 -0.75 -9.00 11.76
N ARG A 492 -0.97 -7.72 12.01
CA ARG A 492 -0.13 -6.59 11.58
C ARG A 492 -0.18 -5.51 12.65
N VAL A 493 0.83 -4.65 12.72
CA VAL A 493 0.97 -3.66 13.80
C VAL A 493 1.27 -2.28 13.22
N ALA A 494 0.58 -1.25 13.67
CA ALA A 494 0.88 0.16 13.38
C ALA A 494 1.50 0.86 14.60
N GLY A 495 2.44 1.77 14.37
CA GLY A 495 2.93 2.71 15.39
C GLY A 495 1.96 3.87 15.62
N LEU A 496 1.80 4.30 16.88
CA LEU A 496 0.98 5.44 17.29
C LEU A 496 1.83 6.49 18.01
N ASN A 497 1.59 7.77 17.71
CA ASN A 497 2.09 8.90 18.51
C ASN A 497 1.16 10.12 18.39
N ALA A 498 1.59 11.30 18.85
CA ALA A 498 0.79 12.53 18.77
C ALA A 498 0.58 13.05 17.33
N GLY A 499 1.35 12.57 16.36
CA GLY A 499 1.11 12.81 14.92
C GLY A 499 -0.11 12.05 14.39
N GLY A 500 -0.44 10.91 15.01
CA GLY A 500 -1.53 10.02 14.62
C GLY A 500 -1.07 8.56 14.54
N GLU A 501 -1.55 7.87 13.50
CA GLU A 501 -1.26 6.46 13.22
C GLU A 501 -0.39 6.33 11.97
N GLY A 502 0.69 5.53 12.08
CA GLY A 502 1.59 5.23 10.97
C GLY A 502 1.03 4.19 9.98
N LEU A 503 1.87 3.79 9.03
CA LEU A 503 1.62 2.58 8.24
C LEU A 503 1.85 1.33 9.13
N CYS A 504 1.27 0.19 8.76
CA CYS A 504 1.50 -1.07 9.48
C CYS A 504 2.75 -1.82 8.96
N SER A 505 3.22 -2.80 9.73
CA SER A 505 4.14 -3.88 9.35
C SER A 505 3.63 -4.75 8.18
N ARG A 506 4.41 -5.77 7.75
CA ARG A 506 3.88 -6.92 6.99
C ARG A 506 2.73 -7.60 7.72
N VAL A 507 1.89 -8.33 6.98
CA VAL A 507 0.97 -9.32 7.56
C VAL A 507 1.70 -10.63 7.81
N LEU A 508 1.83 -10.98 9.10
CA LEU A 508 2.25 -12.29 9.56
C LEU A 508 1.06 -13.02 10.22
N GLY A 509 1.27 -14.22 10.77
CA GLY A 509 0.23 -14.98 11.46
C GLY A 509 0.70 -16.26 12.14
N ALA A 510 -0.18 -16.88 12.90
CA ALA A 510 0.06 -18.20 13.50
C ALA A 510 -1.15 -19.12 13.34
N GLN A 511 -0.91 -20.42 13.32
CA GLN A 511 -1.90 -21.47 13.54
C GLN A 511 -1.75 -22.01 14.96
N VAL A 512 -2.84 -22.00 15.71
CA VAL A 512 -2.86 -22.43 17.11
C VAL A 512 -2.87 -23.95 17.20
N GLY A 513 -2.09 -24.52 18.12
CA GLY A 513 -1.98 -25.96 18.32
C GLY A 513 -1.36 -26.32 19.66
N ASP A 514 -1.84 -27.42 20.26
CA ASP A 514 -1.46 -27.89 21.59
C ASP A 514 -0.55 -29.13 21.50
N GLY A 515 0.74 -28.89 21.27
CA GLY A 515 1.77 -29.92 21.14
C GLY A 515 2.06 -30.33 19.69
N GLY A 516 2.87 -31.38 19.53
CA GLY A 516 3.42 -31.80 18.24
C GLY A 516 4.64 -30.98 17.80
N GLY A 517 5.15 -31.29 16.60
CA GLY A 517 6.23 -30.57 15.95
C GLY A 517 5.82 -29.17 15.52
N LYS A 518 6.72 -28.17 15.66
CA LYS A 518 6.44 -26.77 15.34
C LYS A 518 6.97 -26.39 13.96
N LEU A 519 6.13 -25.72 13.17
CA LEU A 519 6.50 -25.15 11.87
C LEU A 519 6.75 -23.64 12.00
N LEU A 520 7.70 -23.10 11.23
CA LEU A 520 7.95 -21.65 11.12
C LEU A 520 7.84 -21.20 9.67
N CYS A 521 7.06 -20.15 9.41
CA CYS A 521 7.07 -19.42 8.15
C CYS A 521 7.93 -18.15 8.32
N VAL A 522 9.08 -18.09 7.65
CA VAL A 522 9.95 -16.90 7.64
C VAL A 522 9.67 -16.08 6.40
N ASP A 523 9.25 -14.83 6.61
CA ASP A 523 9.14 -13.81 5.58
C ASP A 523 10.51 -13.17 5.37
N GLY A 524 11.19 -13.56 4.28
CA GLY A 524 12.51 -13.04 3.88
C GLY A 524 12.49 -12.51 2.45
N PHE A 525 11.48 -11.71 2.12
CA PHE A 525 11.36 -11.04 0.82
C PHE A 525 11.35 -9.52 0.97
N ASP A 526 12.50 -8.90 0.77
CA ASP A 526 12.75 -7.48 1.04
C ASP A 526 12.85 -6.63 -0.24
N ARG A 527 13.18 -7.28 -1.37
CA ARG A 527 13.38 -6.67 -2.69
C ARG A 527 12.22 -5.77 -3.07
N ARG A 528 12.59 -4.53 -3.38
CA ARG A 528 11.66 -3.45 -3.68
C ARG A 528 11.05 -3.63 -5.07
N TYR A 529 9.73 -3.46 -5.13
CA TYR A 529 8.98 -3.50 -6.38
C TYR A 529 9.38 -2.32 -7.31
N ARG A 530 9.76 -2.64 -8.55
CA ARG A 530 10.06 -1.65 -9.59
C ARG A 530 8.85 -1.42 -10.50
N HIS A 531 8.30 -0.21 -10.47
CA HIS A 531 7.21 0.22 -11.33
C HIS A 531 7.64 0.38 -12.79
N THR A 532 6.72 0.01 -13.69
CA THR A 532 6.69 0.31 -15.11
C THR A 532 5.25 0.64 -15.51
N HIS A 533 5.05 1.21 -16.69
CA HIS A 533 3.73 1.56 -17.21
C HIS A 533 2.73 0.39 -17.31
N ASP A 534 3.19 -0.87 -17.30
CA ASP A 534 2.39 -2.07 -17.58
C ASP A 534 2.22 -3.04 -16.41
N ASN A 535 3.09 -3.05 -15.39
CA ASN A 535 2.93 -3.91 -14.19
C ASN A 535 2.03 -3.27 -13.11
N TRP A 536 1.06 -2.48 -13.56
CA TRP A 536 0.21 -1.56 -12.78
C TRP A 536 -0.72 -2.19 -11.73
N ARG A 537 -0.87 -3.52 -11.71
CA ARG A 537 -1.64 -4.20 -10.66
C ARG A 537 -0.79 -4.28 -9.39
N GLY A 538 -1.16 -3.47 -8.40
CA GLY A 538 -0.56 -3.42 -7.04
C GLY A 538 -0.78 -4.68 -6.19
N LEU A 539 -0.56 -5.85 -6.78
CA LEU A 539 -0.52 -7.18 -6.14
C LEU A 539 0.87 -7.47 -5.55
N TRP A 540 1.65 -6.40 -5.37
CA TRP A 540 2.98 -6.29 -4.78
C TRP A 540 2.84 -5.73 -3.36
N THR A 541 2.08 -6.43 -2.50
CA THR A 541 1.73 -5.94 -1.15
C THR A 541 2.73 -6.36 -0.08
N HIS A 542 3.66 -7.27 -0.39
CA HIS A 542 4.60 -7.92 0.52
C HIS A 542 3.94 -8.75 1.64
N ASP A 543 2.63 -8.98 1.59
CA ASP A 543 1.87 -9.80 2.56
C ASP A 543 1.92 -11.31 2.23
N TYR A 544 3.03 -11.83 1.68
CA TYR A 544 3.09 -13.16 1.06
C TYR A 544 3.13 -14.33 2.05
N ALA A 545 3.59 -14.08 3.28
CA ALA A 545 3.44 -15.02 4.40
C ALA A 545 1.98 -15.50 4.57
N VAL A 546 0.98 -14.71 4.18
CA VAL A 546 -0.44 -15.13 4.16
C VAL A 546 -0.63 -16.37 3.29
N GLU A 547 -0.07 -16.40 2.08
CA GLU A 547 -0.30 -17.50 1.13
C GLU A 547 0.45 -18.78 1.52
N HIS A 548 1.58 -18.63 2.22
CA HIS A 548 2.32 -19.73 2.84
C HIS A 548 1.58 -20.30 4.06
N LEU A 549 1.21 -19.47 5.03
CA LEU A 549 0.43 -19.86 6.22
C LEU A 549 -0.95 -20.45 5.87
N LEU A 550 -1.57 -20.00 4.77
CA LEU A 550 -2.80 -20.60 4.26
C LEU A 550 -2.56 -22.00 3.69
N ALA A 551 -1.46 -22.22 2.96
CA ALA A 551 -1.09 -23.51 2.37
C ALA A 551 -0.58 -24.52 3.42
N LEU A 552 0.36 -24.13 4.30
CA LEU A 552 0.86 -24.96 5.40
C LEU A 552 -0.27 -25.38 6.35
N GLY A 553 -1.15 -24.45 6.75
CA GLY A 553 -2.31 -24.75 7.60
C GLY A 553 -3.45 -25.50 6.90
N ALA A 554 -3.39 -25.66 5.58
CA ALA A 554 -4.26 -26.58 4.84
C ALA A 554 -3.63 -27.97 4.66
N ALA A 555 -2.29 -28.04 4.60
CA ALA A 555 -1.51 -29.27 4.56
C ALA A 555 -1.51 -30.01 5.90
N GLU A 556 -1.29 -29.28 7.01
CA GLU A 556 -1.25 -29.80 8.38
C GLU A 556 -2.22 -29.02 9.29
N PRO A 557 -3.55 -29.32 9.26
CA PRO A 557 -4.58 -28.51 9.92
C PRO A 557 -4.57 -28.50 11.46
N GLN A 558 -3.65 -29.23 12.10
CA GLN A 558 -3.51 -29.31 13.56
C GLN A 558 -2.08 -28.97 14.03
N ALA A 559 -1.12 -28.80 13.13
CA ALA A 559 0.24 -28.42 13.52
C ALA A 559 0.27 -26.98 14.05
N PRO A 560 1.03 -26.69 15.12
CA PRO A 560 1.33 -25.32 15.52
C PRO A 560 2.27 -24.67 14.50
N ILE A 561 1.87 -23.52 13.95
CA ILE A 561 2.64 -22.78 12.94
C ILE A 561 2.86 -21.36 13.45
N ASP A 562 4.11 -20.91 13.46
CA ASP A 562 4.51 -19.54 13.77
C ASP A 562 4.93 -18.79 12.49
N SER A 563 5.11 -17.47 12.58
CA SER A 563 5.85 -16.73 11.56
C SER A 563 6.67 -15.56 12.10
N ALA A 564 7.70 -15.18 11.35
CA ALA A 564 8.61 -14.07 11.67
C ALA A 564 9.15 -13.39 10.40
N GLU A 565 9.43 -12.09 10.50
CA GLU A 565 10.30 -11.38 9.55
C GLU A 565 11.76 -11.89 9.70
N ASN A 566 12.48 -12.03 8.60
CA ASN A 566 13.84 -12.60 8.55
C ASN A 566 14.84 -11.87 9.46
N GLU A 567 14.77 -10.56 9.64
CA GLU A 567 15.72 -9.91 10.56
C GLU A 567 15.45 -10.22 12.04
N ALA A 568 14.30 -10.78 12.39
CA ALA A 568 14.09 -11.35 13.73
C ALA A 568 14.89 -12.66 13.91
N VAL A 569 15.07 -13.44 12.84
CA VAL A 569 16.00 -14.59 12.83
C VAL A 569 17.44 -14.10 12.84
N ALA A 570 17.81 -13.18 11.93
CA ALA A 570 19.18 -12.69 11.80
C ALA A 570 19.69 -11.94 13.04
N SER A 571 18.81 -11.27 13.81
CA SER A 571 19.16 -10.62 15.08
C SER A 571 19.16 -11.56 16.29
N GLY A 572 18.76 -12.82 16.15
CA GLY A 572 18.60 -13.75 17.28
C GLY A 572 17.40 -13.45 18.19
N ASP A 573 16.41 -12.70 17.69
CA ASP A 573 15.13 -12.44 18.37
C ASP A 573 14.23 -13.69 18.39
N LEU A 574 14.53 -14.69 17.53
CA LEU A 574 13.88 -16.00 17.42
C LEU A 574 14.91 -17.05 16.97
N ALA A 575 14.87 -18.26 17.54
CA ALA A 575 15.81 -19.34 17.22
C ALA A 575 15.20 -20.39 16.28
N LEU A 576 15.84 -20.65 15.14
CA LEU A 576 15.37 -21.69 14.19
C LEU A 576 15.35 -23.10 14.80
N ALA A 577 16.20 -23.36 15.79
CA ALA A 577 16.32 -24.67 16.46
C ALA A 577 15.06 -25.09 17.25
N ASP A 578 14.12 -24.17 17.50
CA ASP A 578 12.85 -24.45 18.18
C ASP A 578 11.79 -25.09 17.26
N TYR A 579 12.11 -25.30 15.96
CA TYR A 579 11.18 -25.71 14.91
C TYR A 579 11.66 -26.95 14.13
N GLU A 580 10.74 -27.87 13.82
CA GLU A 580 11.09 -29.08 13.06
C GLU A 580 11.32 -28.81 11.57
N CYS A 581 10.55 -27.86 11.02
CA CYS A 581 10.67 -27.42 9.65
C CYS A 581 10.46 -25.91 9.55
N VAL A 582 11.33 -25.26 8.78
CA VAL A 582 11.21 -23.85 8.39
C VAL A 582 10.76 -23.79 6.93
N ASP A 583 9.78 -22.94 6.64
CA ASP A 583 9.38 -22.51 5.30
C ASP A 583 9.87 -21.07 5.11
N TRP A 584 10.89 -20.88 4.28
CA TRP A 584 11.52 -19.58 4.05
C TRP A 584 11.10 -19.05 2.68
N LEU A 585 10.20 -18.06 2.69
CA LEU A 585 9.74 -17.40 1.48
C LEU A 585 10.71 -16.28 1.10
N LEU A 586 11.30 -16.42 -0.07
CA LEU A 586 12.27 -15.48 -0.64
C LEU A 586 11.62 -14.61 -1.71
N GLY A 587 10.40 -14.94 -2.12
CA GLY A 587 9.67 -14.22 -3.15
C GLY A 587 10.47 -14.08 -4.44
N ARG A 588 10.82 -12.85 -4.80
CA ARG A 588 11.72 -12.54 -5.92
C ARG A 588 13.12 -12.10 -5.49
N GLU A 589 13.64 -12.57 -4.35
CA GLU A 589 14.93 -12.10 -3.85
C GLU A 589 16.08 -12.31 -4.85
N SER A 590 17.03 -11.39 -4.83
CA SER A 590 18.14 -11.37 -5.79
C SER A 590 19.28 -10.49 -5.30
N SER A 591 20.39 -10.53 -6.04
CA SER A 591 21.67 -9.83 -5.86
C SER A 591 21.73 -8.33 -5.53
N VAL A 592 20.59 -7.65 -5.33
CA VAL A 592 20.52 -6.28 -4.81
C VAL A 592 20.27 -6.30 -3.29
N ASP A 593 19.14 -6.88 -2.88
CA ASP A 593 18.70 -6.95 -1.47
C ASP A 593 19.20 -8.25 -0.78
N ARG A 594 19.50 -9.28 -1.60
CA ARG A 594 20.32 -10.50 -1.39
C ARG A 594 19.57 -11.73 -0.91
N THR A 595 19.66 -12.80 -1.69
CA THR A 595 19.00 -14.07 -1.37
C THR A 595 19.81 -14.88 -0.37
N PHE A 596 19.33 -15.01 0.86
CA PHE A 596 20.07 -15.49 2.03
C PHE A 596 21.37 -14.69 2.25
N ASP A 597 21.32 -13.68 3.10
CA ASP A 597 22.49 -12.91 3.53
C ASP A 597 23.55 -13.83 4.18
N PRO A 598 24.84 -13.43 4.25
CA PRO A 598 25.87 -14.28 4.85
C PRO A 598 25.62 -14.71 6.30
N THR A 599 24.76 -14.02 7.05
CA THR A 599 24.32 -14.38 8.41
C THR A 599 23.20 -15.39 8.39
N GLU A 600 22.18 -15.18 7.56
CA GLU A 600 21.10 -16.14 7.30
C GLU A 600 21.67 -17.47 6.79
N GLN A 601 22.62 -17.45 5.85
CA GLN A 601 23.33 -18.66 5.38
C GLN A 601 23.95 -19.46 6.54
N ARG A 602 24.61 -18.79 7.50
CA ARG A 602 25.21 -19.46 8.67
C ARG A 602 24.14 -20.01 9.63
N LEU A 603 23.06 -19.27 9.87
CA LEU A 603 21.98 -19.67 10.76
C LEU A 603 21.20 -20.87 10.20
N VAL A 604 20.85 -20.83 8.91
CA VAL A 604 20.13 -21.90 8.20
C VAL A 604 21.02 -23.15 8.06
N GLU A 605 22.31 -23.01 7.77
CA GLU A 605 23.22 -24.15 7.73
C GLU A 605 23.40 -24.80 9.12
N ALA A 606 23.54 -24.00 10.18
CA ALA A 606 23.62 -24.50 11.56
C ALA A 606 22.33 -25.22 11.98
N TYR A 607 21.17 -24.64 11.66
CA TYR A 607 19.84 -25.23 11.89
C TYR A 607 19.68 -26.59 11.21
N LEU A 608 20.00 -26.68 9.91
CA LEU A 608 19.93 -27.92 9.14
C LEU A 608 20.91 -28.98 9.68
N ARG A 609 22.14 -28.59 10.05
CA ARG A 609 23.10 -29.49 10.73
C ARG A 609 22.62 -29.95 12.12
N GLY A 610 21.79 -29.16 12.79
CA GLY A 610 21.11 -29.52 14.04
C GLY A 610 20.00 -30.56 13.89
N GLY A 611 19.63 -30.93 12.66
CA GLY A 611 18.59 -31.93 12.37
C GLY A 611 17.29 -31.36 11.80
N GLY A 612 17.19 -30.04 11.65
CA GLY A 612 16.02 -29.36 11.07
C GLY A 612 15.79 -29.66 9.59
N ALA A 613 14.67 -29.17 9.07
CA ALA A 613 14.28 -29.28 7.66
C ALA A 613 13.89 -27.92 7.06
N LEU A 614 14.13 -27.73 5.77
CA LEU A 614 13.88 -26.45 5.08
C LEU A 614 13.05 -26.63 3.81
N LEU A 615 11.91 -25.94 3.72
CA LEU A 615 11.34 -25.49 2.46
C LEU A 615 11.90 -24.08 2.18
N ALA A 616 12.38 -23.84 0.96
CA ALA A 616 12.76 -22.51 0.51
C ALA A 616 12.19 -22.29 -0.90
N SER A 617 11.58 -21.12 -1.14
CA SER A 617 10.95 -20.83 -2.44
C SER A 617 11.12 -19.38 -2.87
N GLY A 618 11.62 -19.18 -4.09
CA GLY A 618 11.70 -17.87 -4.72
C GLY A 618 12.22 -17.93 -6.17
N THR A 619 12.18 -16.81 -6.89
CA THR A 619 12.94 -16.63 -8.15
C THR A 619 14.32 -16.04 -7.89
N GLU A 620 15.21 -16.07 -8.89
CA GLU A 620 16.58 -15.51 -8.83
C GLU A 620 17.50 -16.02 -7.67
N VAL A 621 17.11 -17.09 -6.95
CA VAL A 621 17.82 -17.67 -5.81
C VAL A 621 19.18 -18.27 -6.18
N ALA A 622 19.21 -19.13 -7.21
CA ALA A 622 20.43 -19.74 -7.71
C ALA A 622 21.21 -18.77 -8.60
N TRP A 623 20.52 -17.83 -9.25
CA TRP A 623 21.13 -16.69 -9.93
C TRP A 623 21.98 -15.83 -8.97
N ASP A 624 21.47 -15.41 -7.81
CA ASP A 624 22.29 -14.69 -6.83
C ASP A 624 23.39 -15.59 -6.26
N LEU A 625 23.02 -16.73 -5.66
CA LEU A 625 23.96 -17.57 -4.90
C LEU A 625 25.10 -18.14 -5.74
N GLU A 626 24.88 -18.55 -6.99
CA GLU A 626 25.92 -19.07 -7.89
C GLU A 626 26.32 -18.05 -8.97
N ALA A 627 25.38 -17.55 -9.79
CA ALA A 627 25.73 -16.72 -10.95
C ALA A 627 26.15 -15.27 -10.61
N LYS A 628 25.87 -14.79 -9.39
CA LYS A 628 26.43 -13.54 -8.82
C LYS A 628 27.43 -13.80 -7.68
N GLY A 629 27.72 -15.06 -7.38
CA GLY A 629 28.65 -15.45 -6.31
C GLY A 629 28.14 -15.15 -4.90
N GLY A 630 26.82 -15.17 -4.69
CA GLY A 630 26.19 -14.84 -3.40
C GLY A 630 26.44 -15.83 -2.28
N GLY A 631 26.66 -17.10 -2.60
CA GLY A 631 26.84 -18.19 -1.64
C GLY A 631 26.94 -19.54 -2.34
N LEU A 632 27.94 -19.73 -3.20
CA LEU A 632 28.07 -20.94 -4.04
C LEU A 632 28.06 -22.23 -3.22
N ALA A 633 28.86 -22.29 -2.15
CA ALA A 633 28.90 -23.43 -1.24
C ALA A 633 27.59 -23.60 -0.44
N PHE A 634 26.84 -22.52 -0.18
CA PHE A 634 25.53 -22.62 0.44
C PHE A 634 24.51 -23.24 -0.53
N LEU A 635 24.46 -22.80 -1.79
CA LEU A 635 23.59 -23.40 -2.81
C LEU A 635 23.91 -24.88 -3.04
N HIS A 636 25.21 -25.22 -3.21
CA HIS A 636 25.66 -26.58 -3.53
C HIS A 636 25.65 -27.48 -2.29
N ASP A 637 26.42 -27.16 -1.26
CA ASP A 637 26.68 -28.05 -0.12
C ASP A 637 25.62 -27.97 0.99
N VAL A 638 24.72 -26.96 0.99
CA VAL A 638 23.62 -26.78 1.96
C VAL A 638 22.23 -26.97 1.33
N LEU A 639 21.90 -26.23 0.27
CA LEU A 639 20.59 -26.38 -0.40
C LEU A 639 20.56 -27.60 -1.34
N GLY A 640 21.71 -28.10 -1.79
CA GLY A 640 21.82 -29.31 -2.61
C GLY A 640 21.54 -29.12 -4.10
N ALA A 641 21.61 -27.88 -4.60
CA ALA A 641 21.26 -27.49 -5.96
C ALA A 641 22.41 -26.76 -6.67
N ALA A 642 22.31 -26.62 -7.99
CA ALA A 642 23.14 -25.73 -8.78
C ALA A 642 22.30 -24.99 -9.82
N TYR A 643 22.75 -23.79 -10.16
CA TYR A 643 22.19 -22.95 -11.20
C TYR A 643 22.39 -23.57 -12.60
N VAL A 644 21.40 -23.38 -13.47
CA VAL A 644 21.47 -23.73 -14.90
C VAL A 644 21.08 -22.52 -15.77
N ARG A 645 20.02 -21.79 -15.42
CA ARG A 645 19.56 -20.61 -16.19
C ARG A 645 18.57 -19.75 -15.40
N ASP A 646 18.70 -18.43 -15.58
CA ASP A 646 17.93 -17.33 -14.97
C ASP A 646 16.40 -17.36 -15.23
N ASP A 647 15.96 -17.95 -16.33
CA ASP A 647 14.52 -18.07 -16.65
C ASP A 647 14.19 -19.44 -17.25
N ALA A 648 13.19 -20.12 -16.68
CA ALA A 648 12.56 -21.31 -17.26
C ALA A 648 12.02 -21.11 -18.68
N GLY A 649 11.60 -19.89 -19.04
CA GLY A 649 10.92 -19.59 -20.30
C GLY A 649 9.49 -20.18 -20.38
N THR A 650 8.98 -20.67 -19.24
CA THR A 650 7.66 -21.27 -19.09
C THR A 650 7.15 -21.05 -17.67
N ARG A 651 5.82 -20.98 -17.49
CA ARG A 651 5.15 -20.84 -16.19
C ARG A 651 4.35 -22.09 -15.83
N SER A 652 4.82 -23.24 -16.31
CA SER A 652 4.19 -24.54 -16.16
C SER A 652 5.21 -25.58 -15.72
N LEU A 653 4.88 -26.33 -14.67
CA LEU A 653 5.76 -27.29 -14.04
C LEU A 653 4.96 -28.45 -13.44
N ARG A 654 5.62 -29.58 -13.23
CA ARG A 654 5.01 -30.85 -12.79
C ARG A 654 6.02 -31.67 -11.98
N LEU A 655 5.60 -32.80 -11.40
CA LEU A 655 6.53 -33.75 -10.79
C LEU A 655 7.65 -34.16 -11.75
N ALA A 656 8.88 -34.18 -11.23
CA ALA A 656 10.02 -34.70 -11.96
C ALA A 656 9.96 -36.24 -12.07
N ALA A 657 10.60 -36.81 -13.10
CA ALA A 657 10.74 -38.25 -13.22
C ALA A 657 11.60 -38.80 -12.06
N GLY A 658 11.02 -39.69 -11.25
CA GLY A 658 11.68 -40.19 -10.03
C GLY A 658 11.70 -39.19 -8.86
N SER A 659 10.77 -38.22 -8.84
CA SER A 659 10.56 -37.30 -7.72
C SER A 659 10.38 -38.04 -6.39
N PRO A 660 10.90 -37.49 -5.27
CA PRO A 660 10.62 -38.02 -3.93
C PRO A 660 9.25 -37.57 -3.38
N LEU A 661 8.59 -36.57 -4.01
CA LEU A 661 7.19 -36.21 -3.76
C LEU A 661 6.28 -37.29 -4.36
N ARG A 662 5.17 -37.64 -3.70
CA ARG A 662 4.39 -38.88 -3.97
C ARG A 662 2.92 -38.65 -4.32
N GLY A 663 2.36 -37.50 -3.93
CA GLY A 663 0.96 -37.16 -4.13
C GLY A 663 0.60 -36.74 -5.56
N PRO A 664 -0.70 -36.57 -5.86
CA PRO A 664 -1.22 -36.17 -7.17
C PRO A 664 -0.97 -34.69 -7.51
N VAL A 665 0.28 -34.21 -7.37
CA VAL A 665 0.72 -32.88 -7.82
C VAL A 665 0.69 -32.85 -9.36
N GLY A 666 -0.46 -32.46 -9.91
CA GLY A 666 -0.67 -32.27 -11.35
C GLY A 666 0.16 -31.10 -11.92
N THR A 667 -0.10 -30.72 -13.17
CA THR A 667 0.58 -29.57 -13.78
C THR A 667 0.23 -28.28 -13.03
N LEU A 668 1.20 -27.78 -12.26
CA LEU A 668 1.15 -26.51 -11.56
C LEU A 668 1.38 -25.36 -12.55
N ARG A 669 0.64 -24.26 -12.34
CA ARG A 669 0.73 -23.04 -13.15
C ARG A 669 1.10 -21.87 -12.25
N LEU A 670 2.10 -21.09 -12.65
CA LEU A 670 2.49 -19.88 -11.95
C LEU A 670 1.79 -18.66 -12.54
N HIS A 671 1.50 -17.66 -11.71
CA HIS A 671 1.02 -16.34 -12.14
C HIS A 671 2.02 -15.65 -13.09
N ASP A 672 1.51 -14.67 -13.84
CA ASP A 672 2.14 -13.98 -14.97
C ASP A 672 1.95 -12.45 -14.89
N GLY A 673 1.68 -11.92 -13.69
CA GLY A 673 1.37 -10.50 -13.49
C GLY A 673 -0.06 -10.10 -13.84
N THR A 674 -0.78 -10.88 -14.67
CA THR A 674 -2.12 -10.48 -15.14
C THR A 674 -3.18 -10.56 -14.04
N GLN A 675 -3.15 -11.59 -13.19
CA GLN A 675 -4.17 -11.86 -12.16
C GLN A 675 -3.58 -12.10 -10.76
N GLY A 676 -2.27 -12.01 -10.61
CA GLY A 676 -1.54 -12.33 -9.39
C GLY A 676 -0.06 -12.03 -9.57
N TYR A 677 0.68 -12.22 -8.49
CA TYR A 677 2.12 -11.97 -8.37
C TYR A 677 2.95 -12.65 -9.47
N ASP A 678 3.65 -11.86 -10.28
CA ASP A 678 4.51 -12.38 -11.35
C ASP A 678 5.79 -12.96 -10.74
N ALA A 679 6.03 -14.27 -10.87
CA ALA A 679 7.28 -14.88 -10.41
C ALA A 679 8.52 -14.20 -11.03
N ALA A 680 8.48 -13.93 -12.34
CA ALA A 680 9.51 -13.30 -13.19
C ALA A 680 10.98 -13.70 -12.93
N TYR A 681 11.59 -14.35 -13.93
CA TYR A 681 12.90 -15.02 -13.89
C TYR A 681 12.97 -16.21 -12.91
N PRO A 682 12.04 -17.19 -13.03
CA PRO A 682 12.11 -18.42 -12.23
C PRO A 682 13.28 -19.30 -12.65
N ASP A 683 14.08 -19.69 -11.66
CA ASP A 683 15.32 -20.42 -11.82
C ASP A 683 15.13 -21.79 -12.48
N VAL A 684 16.09 -22.12 -13.34
CA VAL A 684 16.33 -23.46 -13.83
C VAL A 684 17.44 -24.08 -13.00
N LEU A 685 17.12 -25.15 -12.28
CA LEU A 685 18.00 -25.82 -11.34
C LEU A 685 18.48 -27.19 -11.85
N ARG A 686 19.55 -27.71 -11.23
CA ARG A 686 19.90 -29.14 -11.23
C ARG A 686 20.26 -29.60 -9.81
N PRO A 687 20.11 -30.90 -9.46
CA PRO A 687 20.62 -31.46 -8.21
C PRO A 687 22.15 -31.43 -8.14
N GLN A 688 22.71 -31.07 -6.98
CA GLN A 688 24.15 -30.85 -6.74
C GLN A 688 24.55 -31.24 -5.30
N ALA A 689 24.07 -32.38 -4.79
CA ALA A 689 24.60 -32.96 -3.56
C ALA A 689 24.34 -34.48 -3.48
N ARG A 690 25.04 -35.16 -2.56
CA ARG A 690 24.68 -36.55 -2.21
C ARG A 690 23.24 -36.59 -1.69
N GLY A 691 22.39 -37.39 -2.34
CA GLY A 691 20.98 -37.48 -1.98
C GLY A 691 20.11 -36.32 -2.47
N ALA A 692 20.62 -35.45 -3.36
CA ALA A 692 19.79 -34.49 -4.08
C ALA A 692 19.14 -35.12 -5.32
N ARG A 693 17.88 -34.77 -5.59
CA ARG A 693 17.06 -35.22 -6.72
C ARG A 693 16.21 -34.06 -7.24
N ALA A 694 15.77 -34.11 -8.49
CA ALA A 694 14.73 -33.20 -8.96
C ALA A 694 13.39 -33.61 -8.33
N ALA A 695 12.64 -32.65 -7.79
CA ALA A 695 11.32 -32.86 -7.22
C ALA A 695 10.22 -32.40 -8.19
N LEU A 696 10.42 -31.23 -8.78
CA LEU A 696 9.58 -30.65 -9.82
C LEU A 696 10.44 -30.35 -11.05
N ALA A 697 9.86 -30.41 -12.24
CA ALA A 697 10.50 -30.12 -13.51
C ALA A 697 9.65 -29.16 -14.36
N TRP A 698 10.32 -28.26 -15.07
CA TRP A 698 9.67 -27.31 -15.98
C TRP A 698 9.10 -28.04 -17.21
N GLU A 699 7.91 -27.65 -17.68
CA GLU A 699 7.35 -28.14 -18.95
C GLU A 699 8.00 -27.44 -20.15
N ALA A 700 9.31 -27.66 -20.31
CA ALA A 700 10.16 -27.18 -21.39
C ALA A 700 11.01 -28.32 -21.96
N SER A 701 11.52 -28.15 -23.19
CA SER A 701 12.39 -29.14 -23.83
C SER A 701 13.69 -29.33 -23.03
N GLY A 702 14.02 -30.58 -22.73
CA GLY A 702 15.17 -30.96 -21.88
C GLY A 702 14.85 -31.18 -20.40
N ALA A 703 13.61 -30.88 -19.94
CA ALA A 703 13.10 -31.20 -18.60
C ALA A 703 14.04 -30.92 -17.39
N PRO A 704 14.64 -29.73 -17.28
CA PRO A 704 15.44 -29.36 -16.11
C PRO A 704 14.56 -29.11 -14.87
N ALA A 705 15.18 -29.06 -13.68
CA ALA A 705 14.44 -28.97 -12.43
C ALA A 705 13.87 -27.57 -12.18
N ALA A 706 12.62 -27.55 -11.71
CA ALA A 706 11.95 -26.39 -11.12
C ALA A 706 12.07 -26.40 -9.58
N ALA A 707 12.27 -27.57 -8.99
CA ALA A 707 12.60 -27.72 -7.57
C ALA A 707 13.55 -28.90 -7.35
N VAL A 708 14.46 -28.77 -6.38
CA VAL A 708 15.44 -29.77 -5.98
C VAL A 708 15.18 -30.18 -4.54
N ALA A 709 15.07 -31.49 -4.31
CA ALA A 709 14.89 -32.10 -3.00
C ALA A 709 16.16 -32.84 -2.57
N ARG A 710 16.65 -32.56 -1.36
CA ARG A 710 17.83 -33.19 -0.75
C ARG A 710 17.42 -34.03 0.45
N GLU A 711 17.93 -35.26 0.55
CA GLU A 711 17.62 -36.20 1.64
C GLU A 711 18.77 -36.47 2.62
N THR A 712 19.99 -35.96 2.38
CA THR A 712 21.19 -36.33 3.16
C THR A 712 22.19 -35.17 3.21
N PRO A 713 22.76 -34.82 4.38
CA PRO A 713 22.54 -35.43 5.70
C PRO A 713 21.22 -35.01 6.38
N TYR A 714 20.64 -33.89 5.96
CA TYR A 714 19.36 -33.34 6.41
C TYR A 714 18.42 -33.14 5.21
N ARG A 715 17.19 -32.64 5.44
CA ARG A 715 16.17 -32.49 4.40
C ARG A 715 15.96 -31.03 3.96
N VAL A 716 16.05 -30.80 2.66
CA VAL A 716 15.78 -29.49 2.02
C VAL A 716 14.93 -29.70 0.78
N LEU A 717 13.96 -28.82 0.54
CA LEU A 717 13.28 -28.64 -0.75
C LEU A 717 13.45 -27.18 -1.17
N LEU A 718 14.28 -26.95 -2.19
CA LEU A 718 14.46 -25.66 -2.83
C LEU A 718 13.61 -25.59 -4.10
N CYS A 719 12.65 -24.68 -4.14
CA CYS A 719 11.90 -24.31 -5.35
C CYS A 719 12.56 -23.09 -6.00
N GLY A 720 12.94 -23.22 -7.29
CA GLY A 720 13.37 -22.11 -8.14
C GLY A 720 12.21 -21.22 -8.61
N PHE A 721 11.12 -21.23 -7.87
CA PHE A 721 9.97 -20.35 -8.04
C PHE A 721 9.32 -20.11 -6.67
N PRO A 722 8.57 -19.01 -6.52
CA PRO A 722 7.92 -18.66 -5.25
C PRO A 722 6.62 -19.45 -5.07
N LEU A 723 6.37 -20.04 -3.90
CA LEU A 723 5.18 -20.86 -3.64
C LEU A 723 3.88 -20.05 -3.78
N GLU A 724 3.88 -18.79 -3.34
CA GLU A 724 2.80 -17.82 -3.47
C GLU A 724 2.44 -17.49 -4.93
N SER A 725 3.32 -17.76 -5.88
CA SER A 725 3.04 -17.58 -7.31
C SER A 725 2.17 -18.69 -7.93
N VAL A 726 1.94 -19.81 -7.23
CA VAL A 726 1.09 -20.93 -7.70
C VAL A 726 -0.39 -20.52 -7.71
N ARG A 727 -0.99 -20.45 -8.92
CA ARG A 727 -2.31 -19.81 -9.19
C ARG A 727 -3.52 -20.35 -8.44
N SER A 728 -3.45 -21.55 -7.88
CA SER A 728 -4.59 -22.23 -7.26
C SER A 728 -4.27 -22.56 -5.82
N ASP A 729 -5.07 -22.03 -4.89
CA ASP A 729 -4.94 -22.25 -3.45
C ASP A 729 -4.93 -23.75 -3.10
N ALA A 730 -5.76 -24.54 -3.77
CA ALA A 730 -5.78 -26.00 -3.61
C ALA A 730 -4.50 -26.67 -4.12
N ALA A 731 -3.94 -26.20 -5.24
CA ALA A 731 -2.69 -26.73 -5.78
C ALA A 731 -1.45 -26.28 -4.99
N ARG A 732 -1.51 -25.10 -4.37
CA ARG A 732 -0.50 -24.54 -3.47
C ARG A 732 -0.50 -25.29 -2.13
N ALA A 733 -1.68 -25.57 -1.56
CA ALA A 733 -1.85 -26.44 -0.40
C ALA A 733 -1.38 -27.89 -0.66
N GLU A 734 -1.73 -28.47 -1.81
CA GLU A 734 -1.28 -29.82 -2.20
C GLU A 734 0.24 -29.90 -2.37
N LEU A 735 0.88 -28.88 -2.96
CA LEU A 735 2.35 -28.79 -3.00
C LEU A 735 2.96 -28.65 -1.60
N ALA A 736 2.39 -27.81 -0.73
CA ALA A 736 2.84 -27.68 0.66
C ALA A 736 2.70 -29.01 1.45
N ARG A 737 1.62 -29.76 1.23
CA ARG A 737 1.37 -31.07 1.83
C ARG A 737 2.40 -32.11 1.41
N GLU A 738 2.78 -32.13 0.14
CA GLU A 738 3.84 -33.02 -0.36
C GLU A 738 5.25 -32.56 0.05
N ALA A 739 5.48 -31.24 0.14
CA ALA A 739 6.70 -30.69 0.72
C ALA A 739 6.89 -31.14 2.18
N LEU A 740 5.87 -30.96 3.03
CA LEU A 740 5.92 -31.38 4.44
C LEU A 740 6.05 -32.90 4.58
N ALA A 741 5.30 -33.70 3.80
CA ALA A 741 5.44 -35.16 3.81
C ALA A 741 6.85 -35.63 3.38
N PHE A 742 7.54 -34.87 2.53
CA PHE A 742 8.94 -35.12 2.20
C PHE A 742 9.91 -34.65 3.29
N LEU A 743 9.70 -33.47 3.88
CA LEU A 743 10.59 -32.83 4.85
C LEU A 743 10.51 -33.47 6.24
N LEU A 744 9.30 -33.90 6.66
CA LEU A 744 8.97 -34.49 7.95
C LEU A 744 8.35 -35.91 7.80
N PRO A 745 9.11 -36.90 7.28
CA PRO A 745 8.61 -38.26 7.14
C PRO A 745 8.30 -38.90 8.50
N ALA A 746 7.20 -39.67 8.55
CA ALA A 746 6.70 -40.31 9.77
C ALA A 746 7.73 -41.23 10.46
N GLY A 747 7.66 -41.31 11.79
CA GLY A 747 8.57 -42.10 12.63
C GLY A 747 9.83 -41.36 13.08
N ARG A 748 9.93 -40.04 12.84
CA ARG A 748 10.97 -39.19 13.40
C ARG A 748 10.68 -38.82 14.86
N THR A 749 11.75 -38.68 15.64
CA THR A 749 11.72 -38.01 16.94
C THR A 749 11.80 -36.50 16.72
N PRO A 750 11.00 -35.67 17.42
CA PRO A 750 11.19 -34.23 17.46
C PRO A 750 12.61 -33.82 17.86
N PRO A 751 13.09 -32.62 17.48
CA PRO A 751 14.30 -32.05 18.07
C PRO A 751 14.14 -31.95 19.59
N PRO A 752 15.23 -32.10 20.37
CA PRO A 752 15.16 -32.01 21.82
C PRO A 752 14.66 -30.62 22.23
N ALA A 753 13.68 -30.58 23.13
CA ALA A 753 13.08 -29.33 23.59
C ALA A 753 14.15 -28.33 24.08
N PRO A 754 14.03 -27.03 23.77
CA PRO A 754 15.08 -26.06 24.03
C PRO A 754 15.43 -25.97 25.51
N ALA A 755 16.73 -25.82 25.79
CA ALA A 755 17.21 -25.56 27.13
C ALA A 755 16.62 -24.22 27.62
N GLY A 756 15.77 -24.28 28.65
CA GLY A 756 15.17 -23.09 29.25
C GLY A 756 16.21 -22.05 29.68
N PRO A 757 15.84 -20.77 29.74
CA PRO A 757 16.78 -19.66 29.90
C PRO A 757 17.70 -19.87 31.10
N VAL A 758 19.01 -19.96 30.82
CA VAL A 758 20.04 -20.25 31.84
C VAL A 758 20.10 -19.10 32.84
N ALA A 759 19.46 -19.30 34.00
CA ALA A 759 19.58 -18.38 35.11
C ALA A 759 21.06 -18.25 35.51
N GLY A 760 21.60 -17.03 35.45
CA GLY A 760 23.02 -16.77 35.69
C GLY A 760 23.47 -17.31 37.05
N GLY A 761 24.52 -18.15 37.04
CA GLY A 761 24.95 -18.93 38.19
C GLY A 761 25.51 -18.09 39.34
N GLY A 762 24.64 -17.62 40.23
CA GLY A 762 25.02 -17.14 41.55
C GLY A 762 25.56 -18.28 42.43
N SER A 763 26.76 -18.12 42.98
CA SER A 763 27.43 -19.15 43.79
C SER A 763 26.62 -19.54 45.04
N ARG A 764 26.50 -20.85 45.31
CA ARG A 764 25.89 -21.36 46.54
C ARG A 764 26.91 -21.41 47.69
N GLY A 765 26.71 -20.58 48.69
CA GLY A 765 27.09 -20.87 50.08
C GLY A 765 26.01 -21.72 50.77
N SER A 766 26.40 -22.53 51.76
CA SER A 766 25.54 -23.45 52.55
C SER A 766 26.36 -23.94 53.77
N PRO A 767 25.79 -24.60 54.81
CA PRO A 767 24.38 -24.84 55.19
C PRO A 767 24.07 -24.52 56.70
N THR A 768 23.01 -25.16 57.26
CA THR A 768 22.75 -25.48 58.69
C THR A 768 21.75 -24.56 59.48
N PRO A 769 21.08 -25.01 60.58
CA PRO A 769 19.67 -25.45 60.46
C PRO A 769 18.70 -25.17 61.65
N GLY A 770 17.44 -25.62 61.54
CA GLY A 770 16.45 -25.73 62.63
C GLY A 770 15.48 -24.55 62.78
N SER A 771 14.34 -24.64 63.49
CA SER A 771 13.62 -25.81 64.04
C SER A 771 12.22 -25.37 64.54
N GLY A 772 11.16 -26.20 64.41
CA GLY A 772 9.85 -25.92 65.05
C GLY A 772 8.65 -26.59 64.38
N GLY A 773 7.63 -26.96 65.18
CA GLY A 773 6.44 -27.72 64.75
C GLY A 773 5.08 -27.00 64.99
N PRO A 774 3.94 -27.72 64.84
CA PRO A 774 2.54 -27.19 64.76
C PRO A 774 1.81 -27.22 66.15
N PRO A 775 0.45 -27.12 66.33
CA PRO A 775 -0.71 -27.03 65.39
C PRO A 775 -1.91 -26.08 65.79
N SER A 776 -3.08 -26.21 65.12
CA SER A 776 -4.49 -25.80 65.52
C SER A 776 -4.87 -24.29 65.54
N THR A 777 -6.13 -23.77 65.39
CA THR A 777 -7.50 -24.28 65.04
C THR A 777 -8.45 -23.13 64.54
N PRO A 778 -9.65 -23.39 63.93
CA PRO A 778 -10.69 -22.42 63.45
C PRO A 778 -11.85 -22.21 64.50
N PRO A 779 -13.09 -21.67 64.25
CA PRO A 779 -13.80 -21.24 63.00
C PRO A 779 -14.77 -19.98 63.04
N ALA A 780 -15.43 -19.70 61.89
CA ALA A 780 -16.70 -18.90 61.68
C ALA A 780 -16.63 -17.35 61.93
N SER A 781 -17.59 -16.45 61.58
CA SER A 781 -18.91 -16.39 60.86
C SER A 781 -19.08 -14.95 60.25
N ALA A 782 -20.17 -14.36 59.68
CA ALA A 782 -21.60 -14.63 59.40
C ALA A 782 -22.16 -13.70 58.25
N THR A 783 -23.48 -13.67 57.99
CA THR A 783 -24.25 -12.84 56.99
C THR A 783 -25.76 -12.76 57.39
N PRO A 784 -26.74 -12.12 56.68
CA PRO A 784 -26.80 -11.14 55.56
C PRO A 784 -27.80 -9.95 55.81
N GLY A 785 -28.20 -9.17 54.77
CA GLY A 785 -29.39 -8.29 54.81
C GLY A 785 -29.62 -7.38 53.57
N ALA A 786 -30.89 -7.06 53.21
CA ALA A 786 -31.28 -6.13 52.13
C ALA A 786 -32.74 -5.63 52.26
N THR A 787 -33.06 -4.38 51.86
CA THR A 787 -34.43 -3.78 51.88
C THR A 787 -34.65 -2.61 50.88
N THR A 788 -35.93 -2.36 50.57
CA THR A 788 -36.57 -1.17 49.95
C THR A 788 -37.94 -0.96 50.66
N PRO A 789 -38.89 -0.04 50.32
CA PRO A 789 -38.96 1.05 49.32
C PRO A 789 -39.52 2.40 49.92
N THR A 790 -40.45 3.10 49.22
CA THR A 790 -41.30 4.27 49.63
C THR A 790 -40.66 5.69 49.65
N THR A 791 -41.32 6.82 49.30
CA THR A 791 -42.71 7.08 48.79
C THR A 791 -42.86 8.42 48.01
N THR A 792 -43.99 8.55 47.28
CA THR A 792 -44.78 9.78 46.94
C THR A 792 -44.25 10.92 46.05
N ALA A 793 -45.11 11.30 45.09
CA ALA A 793 -45.24 12.63 44.43
C ALA A 793 -46.45 13.38 45.09
N PRO A 794 -47.17 14.39 44.52
CA PRO A 794 -47.10 15.08 43.22
C PRO A 794 -47.32 16.62 43.23
N GLY A 795 -47.36 17.24 42.03
CA GLY A 795 -47.86 18.59 41.71
C GLY A 795 -47.43 18.98 40.28
N ALA A 796 -48.25 19.33 39.28
CA ALA A 796 -49.50 20.13 39.19
C ALA A 796 -49.25 21.64 39.43
N THR A 797 -49.69 22.59 38.60
CA THR A 797 -50.45 22.54 37.32
C THR A 797 -50.30 23.88 36.55
N ALA A 798 -50.95 24.00 35.37
CA ALA A 798 -51.36 25.25 34.71
C ALA A 798 -50.27 26.10 34.00
N SER A 799 -50.57 27.01 33.05
CA SER A 799 -51.53 27.03 31.92
C SER A 799 -51.45 28.39 31.19
N GLY A 800 -51.74 28.43 29.89
CA GLY A 800 -52.13 29.67 29.17
C GLY A 800 -50.99 30.49 28.56
N GLY A 801 -51.28 31.18 27.44
CA GLY A 801 -50.28 31.97 26.69
C GLY A 801 -50.61 32.11 25.20
N SER A 802 -51.79 32.64 24.85
CA SER A 802 -52.27 32.73 23.46
C SER A 802 -52.06 34.11 22.81
N GLY A 803 -51.51 34.12 21.59
CA GLY A 803 -51.48 35.24 20.64
C GLY A 803 -50.79 34.77 19.35
N ALA A 804 -51.25 35.01 18.11
CA ALA A 804 -51.95 36.16 17.51
C ALA A 804 -51.11 37.45 17.55
N SER A 805 -50.90 38.19 16.45
CA SER A 805 -51.21 37.95 15.02
C SER A 805 -50.33 38.89 14.14
N GLY A 806 -50.18 38.62 12.84
CA GLY A 806 -49.38 39.49 11.96
C GLY A 806 -49.44 39.11 10.48
N SER A 807 -50.15 39.90 9.67
CA SER A 807 -50.47 39.61 8.27
C SER A 807 -50.03 40.69 7.29
N SER A 808 -49.31 40.32 6.23
CA SER A 808 -49.31 40.93 4.88
C SER A 808 -48.47 40.03 3.96
N ALA A 809 -48.85 39.61 2.74
CA ALA A 809 -49.65 40.16 1.63
C ALA A 809 -48.82 40.94 0.59
N GLY A 810 -48.91 40.53 -0.69
CA GLY A 810 -48.05 40.97 -1.80
C GLY A 810 -47.49 39.78 -2.60
N ALA A 811 -48.31 38.98 -3.28
CA ALA A 811 -48.92 39.24 -4.61
C ALA A 811 -47.99 38.88 -5.79
N ALA A 812 -48.48 37.98 -6.67
CA ALA A 812 -47.89 37.57 -7.96
C ALA A 812 -48.51 38.44 -9.11
N PRO A 813 -48.20 38.29 -10.43
CA PRO A 813 -47.74 37.08 -11.14
C PRO A 813 -46.66 37.26 -12.27
N SER A 814 -46.39 36.17 -12.97
CA SER A 814 -45.55 35.96 -14.18
C SER A 814 -46.23 36.48 -15.49
N PRO A 815 -45.77 36.17 -16.74
CA PRO A 815 -44.56 35.50 -17.27
C PRO A 815 -43.95 36.18 -18.55
N THR A 816 -43.14 35.43 -19.34
CA THR A 816 -42.62 35.71 -20.74
C THR A 816 -41.42 36.68 -20.87
N GLY A 817 -40.58 36.62 -21.91
CA GLY A 817 -40.55 35.76 -23.11
C GLY A 817 -39.25 35.83 -23.94
N LEU A 818 -39.16 34.99 -24.98
CA LEU A 818 -37.99 34.70 -25.87
C LEU A 818 -37.40 35.90 -26.65
N GLY A 819 -36.09 35.86 -26.97
CA GLY A 819 -35.46 36.72 -28.01
C GLY A 819 -33.91 36.70 -28.02
N PRO A 820 -33.20 36.35 -29.14
CA PRO A 820 -31.74 36.17 -29.15
C PRO A 820 -30.92 37.20 -29.97
N GLY A 821 -29.63 37.33 -29.62
CA GLY A 821 -28.55 38.01 -30.37
C GLY A 821 -27.38 38.39 -29.44
N GLY A 822 -26.11 38.48 -29.86
CA GLY A 822 -25.48 38.13 -31.15
C GLY A 822 -24.26 39.00 -31.45
N GLY A 823 -23.06 38.42 -31.64
CA GLY A 823 -21.91 39.11 -32.27
C GLY A 823 -20.53 38.99 -31.60
N SER A 824 -19.52 38.64 -32.42
CA SER A 824 -18.06 38.70 -32.17
C SER A 824 -17.46 37.84 -31.03
N GLY A 825 -16.21 37.36 -31.13
CA GLY A 825 -15.27 37.38 -32.25
C GLY A 825 -13.81 37.38 -31.77
N GLY A 826 -12.98 36.43 -32.24
CA GLY A 826 -11.56 36.37 -31.82
C GLY A 826 -10.90 35.02 -32.06
N SER A 827 -10.60 34.69 -33.31
CA SER A 827 -9.81 33.52 -33.68
C SER A 827 -8.32 33.85 -33.83
N CYS A 828 -7.47 32.84 -33.62
CA CYS A 828 -6.13 32.79 -34.19
C CYS A 828 -5.87 31.35 -34.63
N ALA A 829 -5.40 31.18 -35.86
CA ALA A 829 -5.23 29.88 -36.50
C ALA A 829 -3.77 29.64 -36.89
N LEU A 830 -3.40 28.37 -37.05
CA LEU A 830 -2.35 27.95 -37.96
C LEU A 830 -2.91 26.80 -38.82
N ALA A 831 -2.43 26.69 -40.06
CA ALA A 831 -3.14 26.03 -41.15
C ALA A 831 -2.27 25.03 -41.92
N GLY A 832 -2.93 24.24 -42.78
CA GLY A 832 -2.31 23.24 -43.66
C GLY A 832 -2.82 21.83 -43.35
N GLY A 833 -3.44 21.10 -44.27
CA GLY A 833 -3.90 21.48 -45.62
C GLY A 833 -4.93 20.45 -46.12
N ALA A 834 -5.86 20.87 -46.98
CA ALA A 834 -6.97 20.01 -47.43
C ALA A 834 -6.60 19.11 -48.62
N GLY A 835 -7.38 18.04 -48.82
CA GLY A 835 -7.22 17.05 -49.89
C GLY A 835 -8.43 16.11 -49.97
N ASP A 836 -9.56 16.70 -50.37
CA ASP A 836 -10.82 16.17 -50.93
C ASP A 836 -11.48 14.85 -50.45
N GLU A 837 -12.81 14.95 -50.33
CA GLU A 837 -13.84 13.92 -50.13
C GLU A 837 -14.29 13.28 -51.48
N PRO A 838 -15.30 12.37 -51.51
CA PRO A 838 -15.65 11.28 -50.59
C PRO A 838 -15.92 9.95 -51.36
N ALA A 839 -16.28 8.86 -50.67
CA ALA A 839 -17.40 7.97 -51.08
C ALA A 839 -17.67 6.81 -50.09
N ASP A 840 -18.95 6.47 -50.03
CA ASP A 840 -19.64 5.37 -49.36
C ASP A 840 -18.99 3.97 -49.32
N GLY A 841 -19.40 3.19 -48.31
CA GLY A 841 -20.10 1.94 -48.61
C GLY A 841 -19.58 0.63 -48.02
N GLY A 842 -20.49 -0.10 -47.36
CA GLY A 842 -20.46 -1.58 -47.34
C GLY A 842 -19.78 -2.24 -46.15
N ALA A 843 -20.55 -3.03 -45.40
CA ALA A 843 -20.02 -4.07 -44.53
C ALA A 843 -19.42 -5.24 -45.36
N TRP A 844 -18.58 -6.08 -44.74
CA TRP A 844 -18.98 -7.46 -44.40
C TRP A 844 -17.96 -8.12 -43.47
N LEU A 845 -18.20 -9.40 -43.14
CA LEU A 845 -17.75 -10.08 -41.94
C LEU A 845 -16.80 -11.26 -42.26
N LEU A 846 -15.84 -11.50 -41.37
CA LEU A 846 -15.39 -12.83 -40.91
C LEU A 846 -14.41 -13.71 -41.76
N LEU A 847 -13.64 -14.52 -41.01
CA LEU A 847 -12.98 -15.82 -41.30
C LEU A 847 -11.49 -15.89 -41.76
N LEU A 848 -10.70 -16.55 -40.89
CA LEU A 848 -9.57 -17.50 -41.06
C LEU A 848 -8.43 -17.23 -42.08
N LEU A 849 -7.13 -17.29 -41.74
CA LEU A 849 -6.25 -18.33 -41.11
C LEU A 849 -5.58 -19.33 -42.10
N LEU A 850 -4.27 -19.55 -41.85
CA LEU A 850 -3.39 -20.66 -42.30
C LEU A 850 -2.86 -20.71 -43.76
N ALA A 851 -1.53 -20.59 -43.89
CA ALA A 851 -0.57 -21.39 -44.73
C ALA A 851 0.65 -20.50 -45.10
N LEU A 852 1.84 -20.60 -44.48
CA LEU A 852 2.86 -21.68 -44.50
C LEU A 852 3.79 -21.68 -45.74
N LEU A 853 5.08 -21.36 -45.49
CA LEU A 853 6.32 -21.74 -46.20
C LEU A 853 6.50 -21.53 -47.73
N GLY A 854 7.70 -21.07 -48.12
CA GLY A 854 8.38 -21.63 -49.30
C GLY A 854 9.49 -20.80 -49.95
N CYS A 855 10.72 -21.36 -50.04
CA CYS A 855 11.84 -21.12 -50.98
C CYS A 855 12.25 -19.67 -51.38
N ARG A 856 13.51 -19.20 -51.25
CA ARG A 856 14.87 -19.67 -51.64
C ARG A 856 15.33 -19.40 -53.10
N ARG A 857 16.17 -18.34 -53.22
CA ARG A 857 17.39 -18.20 -54.06
C ARG A 857 17.31 -18.29 -55.61
N HIS A 858 17.85 -17.28 -56.30
CA HIS A 858 19.12 -17.26 -57.11
C HIS A 858 19.22 -15.92 -57.91
N ALA A 859 20.34 -15.41 -58.46
CA ALA A 859 21.78 -15.46 -58.08
C ALA A 859 22.68 -14.63 -59.06
N ARG A 860 23.82 -14.08 -58.56
CA ARG A 860 25.09 -13.70 -59.30
C ARG A 860 24.95 -12.62 -60.42
N ARG A 861 25.94 -11.82 -60.83
CA ARG A 861 27.39 -11.49 -60.57
C ARG A 861 27.53 -9.96 -60.94
N ARG A 862 28.62 -9.18 -61.07
CA ARG A 862 30.12 -9.13 -61.04
C ARG A 862 30.44 -7.58 -60.95
N SER A 863 31.58 -6.97 -60.61
CA SER A 863 32.94 -7.29 -60.10
C SER A 863 33.51 -6.03 -59.36
N GLY A 864 34.76 -6.02 -58.90
CA GLY A 864 35.48 -4.82 -58.37
C GLY A 864 36.46 -4.18 -59.38
N PRO A 865 37.52 -3.43 -58.97
CA PRO A 865 38.14 -3.40 -57.63
C PRO A 865 38.43 -1.99 -57.02
N GLY A 866 38.85 -1.97 -55.74
CA GLY A 866 39.42 -0.80 -55.04
C GLY A 866 39.35 -0.94 -53.50
N ALA A 867 40.42 -0.61 -52.77
CA ALA A 867 40.51 -0.68 -51.29
C ALA A 867 41.33 0.52 -50.75
N PRO A 868 41.21 0.91 -49.46
CA PRO A 868 41.99 0.23 -48.41
C PRO A 868 41.34 0.12 -46.99
N ALA A 869 41.99 -0.74 -46.17
CA ALA A 869 42.09 -0.86 -44.69
C ALA A 869 41.08 -0.24 -43.68
N PRO A 870 40.69 -0.97 -42.60
CA PRO A 870 39.94 -0.46 -41.45
C PRO A 870 40.81 -0.09 -40.22
N ILE A 871 40.22 0.61 -39.23
CA ILE A 871 40.85 1.06 -37.96
C ILE A 871 40.38 0.15 -36.77
N PRO A 872 41.22 -0.15 -35.76
CA PRO A 872 40.99 -1.27 -34.81
C PRO A 872 40.37 -0.89 -33.43
N ARG A 873 40.14 -1.92 -32.60
CA ARG A 873 39.62 -1.87 -31.22
C ARG A 873 40.73 -1.68 -30.16
N PRO A 874 40.45 -1.12 -28.96
CA PRO A 874 41.36 -1.13 -27.80
C PRO A 874 40.96 -2.16 -26.72
N GLN A 875 41.95 -2.80 -26.07
CA GLN A 875 41.93 -3.59 -24.81
C GLN A 875 43.37 -4.16 -24.60
N PRO A 876 43.80 -4.56 -23.37
CA PRO A 876 44.38 -3.72 -22.31
C PRO A 876 45.90 -3.96 -22.09
N SER A 877 46.50 -3.37 -21.03
CA SER A 877 47.82 -3.79 -20.49
C SER A 877 47.95 -3.53 -18.98
N LYS A 878 48.98 -4.09 -18.32
CA LYS A 878 49.22 -4.08 -16.87
C LYS A 878 50.73 -4.24 -16.54
N ALA A 879 51.09 -3.88 -15.30
CA ALA A 879 52.29 -4.25 -14.53
C ALA A 879 53.63 -3.50 -14.80
N GLY A 880 54.44 -3.36 -13.73
CA GLY A 880 55.76 -2.74 -13.67
C GLY A 880 55.97 -1.92 -12.39
N GLU A 881 56.81 -2.42 -11.46
CA GLU A 881 57.22 -1.74 -10.21
C GLU A 881 58.70 -1.30 -10.30
N GLU A 882 59.13 -0.28 -9.54
CA GLU A 882 60.20 -0.41 -8.52
C GLU A 882 60.59 0.91 -7.79
N ALA A 883 61.14 0.73 -6.58
CA ALA A 883 62.10 1.57 -5.83
C ALA A 883 61.71 2.98 -5.29
N SER A 884 62.26 3.30 -4.11
CA SER A 884 62.12 4.56 -3.35
C SER A 884 63.42 5.40 -3.35
N PRO A 885 63.44 6.60 -2.72
CA PRO A 885 64.11 6.64 -1.41
C PRO A 885 63.49 7.55 -0.33
N GLN A 886 64.08 7.45 0.86
CA GLN A 886 63.89 8.18 2.13
C GLN A 886 64.74 9.50 2.17
N LEU A 887 64.77 10.43 3.16
CA LEU A 887 64.14 10.62 4.50
C LEU A 887 64.35 12.10 5.01
N PHE A 888 63.78 12.39 6.20
CA PHE A 888 64.19 13.36 7.27
C PHE A 888 63.88 14.88 7.23
N LEU A 889 63.24 15.33 8.34
CA LEU A 889 63.43 16.56 9.17
C LEU A 889 63.35 17.96 8.50
N SER A 890 62.79 19.02 9.12
CA SER A 890 62.63 19.34 10.56
C SER A 890 61.46 20.30 10.88
N THR A 891 61.19 20.52 12.18
CA THR A 891 60.36 21.62 12.76
C THR A 891 61.31 22.72 13.35
N PRO A 892 60.89 23.79 14.09
CA PRO A 892 59.55 24.30 14.43
C PRO A 892 59.38 25.86 14.27
N SER A 893 58.25 26.40 14.77
CA SER A 893 57.98 27.83 15.09
C SER A 893 57.88 28.84 13.91
N GLY A 894 57.15 29.96 14.04
CA GLY A 894 56.24 30.42 15.11
C GLY A 894 55.88 31.92 14.99
N THR A 895 54.72 32.32 15.53
CA THR A 895 54.10 33.68 15.49
C THR A 895 53.70 34.20 14.09
N GLY A 896 52.66 35.04 13.93
CA GLY A 896 51.64 35.45 14.90
C GLY A 896 50.59 36.41 14.31
N THR A 897 49.48 36.60 15.03
CA THR A 897 48.49 37.71 14.97
C THR A 897 47.97 38.20 13.61
N GLY A 898 46.66 38.03 13.38
CA GLY A 898 45.89 38.57 12.27
C GLY A 898 44.42 38.22 12.42
#